data_AF-A0A2D6QE05-F1
#
_entry.id   AF-A0A2D6QE05-F1
#
_cell.length_a   1.000
_cell.length_b   1.000
_cell.length_c   1.000
_cell.angle_alpha   90.00
_cell.angle_beta   90.00
_cell.angle_gamma   90.00
#
_symmetry.space_group_name_H-M   'P 1'
#
loop_
_entity.id
_entity.type
_entity.pdbx_description
1 polymer ?
#
loop_
_entity_poly.entity_id
_entity_poly.type
_entity_poly.pdbx_seq_one_letter_code
_entity_poly.pdbx_strand_id
1 'polypeptide(L)'
;MTPQALVLRLGYLILSVALVACYSDVVQASQEPTTGWLDWRGPAQSGLSTESGLFDTAELGGEGNPWSYALAGRGTPVVSNGRLYALGYEGEGKDLQEVLVCLDARSGALIWEDRWSDFLSDIIYDRYSIGSPTIDPESGDLFVLTTAGLMRRYSPDGELRWEVSTMEELGRLTFPNGRTGAPLIDGDLVIVHIITAHWGKVEGPARDRFYAFHKDTGDVVWWSTPGTGPKDGPYSHPVLENRGGRRLLYAGTGCGNMVCVDARTGEPVWRYRMATGGVNASPVLYGDHLIAIHGRENMDSSTIGRMLSIRLGSQAAADEAGPLVLDASHEAWRNELGSFTSSLVLAGDRVYTTVANGDLCCVNPADGEILWRHQLAPDQVHASPVFADGKLYVPMNNGSFHVVRPSDEGADVLCSLQLEGACVAAPAVCGGQVFVHTTQRLYCFGSPSDEPEWVTVADSDHGGSASAPSAARLVPGDVLLRVGETLDLGERGGVSVRALDVAGDDLGVVAPSQVEWPAMFAGAIGNTGIAQKVGAGVLKVHTAVGVAIARVRVVQGLPWAEDFESSVLNKPGDHGEKVAFPPGGWIGAFKKWEVADLEGGKVLRKTLANPLFQRAMGFTGHPDMSNYTVQVDIRTDGNRRSMCSAGVVNQRYLIQLMGNYRALQISSNDERIKERVDFSMKPGVWYTLKTRVDVNADGSGVVSAKAWPRGEAEPDSWSLQVDHAHPHTHGSPGIFGFSPQSRYHVYLDNYSVTPNE
;
A
#
# COMPACT_ATOMS: atom_id res chain seq x y z
N MET A 1 14.92 -51.10 -38.39
CA MET A 1 14.62 -51.07 -39.85
C MET A 1 13.26 -50.40 -40.01
N THR A 2 13.28 -49.11 -40.40
CA THR A 2 12.59 -48.50 -41.57
C THR A 2 11.17 -48.96 -41.99
N PRO A 3 10.38 -48.15 -42.72
CA PRO A 3 9.94 -46.76 -42.47
C PRO A 3 8.55 -46.40 -43.09
N GLN A 4 8.11 -45.16 -42.80
CA GLN A 4 7.35 -44.16 -43.58
C GLN A 4 6.87 -44.41 -45.03
N ALA A 5 5.67 -43.88 -45.34
CA ALA A 5 5.37 -42.77 -46.29
C ALA A 5 3.87 -42.82 -46.75
N LEU A 6 3.17 -41.83 -47.33
CA LEU A 6 3.09 -40.35 -47.31
C LEU A 6 2.08 -39.98 -48.45
N VAL A 7 0.93 -39.38 -48.10
CA VAL A 7 0.19 -38.29 -48.83
C VAL A 7 -0.51 -38.51 -50.19
N LEU A 8 -1.76 -37.99 -50.30
CA LEU A 8 -2.44 -37.17 -51.35
C LEU A 8 -3.95 -37.55 -51.43
N ARG A 9 -4.97 -36.71 -51.63
CA ARG A 9 -5.28 -35.25 -51.62
C ARG A 9 -6.82 -35.12 -51.87
N LEU A 10 -7.43 -34.06 -51.32
CA LEU A 10 -8.62 -33.28 -51.77
C LEU A 10 -10.05 -33.89 -51.86
N GLY A 11 -10.90 -33.49 -50.89
CA GLY A 11 -12.04 -32.55 -51.01
C GLY A 11 -13.27 -32.87 -51.88
N TYR A 12 -14.47 -32.92 -51.27
CA TYR A 12 -15.67 -32.09 -51.60
C TYR A 12 -16.88 -32.38 -50.64
N LEU A 13 -17.19 -31.39 -49.79
CA LEU A 13 -18.49 -30.76 -49.45
C LEU A 13 -19.84 -31.56 -49.34
N ILE A 14 -20.38 -31.55 -48.09
CA ILE A 14 -21.76 -31.21 -47.60
C ILE A 14 -23.03 -31.90 -48.15
N LEU A 15 -23.79 -32.56 -47.24
CA LEU A 15 -25.23 -32.35 -46.87
C LEU A 15 -25.62 -33.45 -45.83
N SER A 16 -25.66 -33.21 -44.51
CA SER A 16 -26.69 -32.59 -43.67
C SER A 16 -27.82 -33.51 -43.12
N VAL A 17 -28.09 -33.28 -41.81
CA VAL A 17 -29.34 -33.47 -41.05
C VAL A 17 -29.40 -34.59 -39.99
N ALA A 18 -29.68 -34.13 -38.76
CA ALA A 18 -30.19 -34.79 -37.55
C ALA A 18 -29.18 -35.38 -36.55
N LEU A 19 -28.65 -34.52 -35.68
CA LEU A 19 -28.31 -34.89 -34.30
C LEU A 19 -28.83 -33.82 -33.35
N VAL A 20 -29.70 -34.27 -32.45
CA VAL A 20 -30.42 -33.52 -31.42
C VAL A 20 -29.41 -32.82 -30.51
N ALA A 21 -29.48 -31.49 -30.45
CA ALA A 21 -28.73 -30.68 -29.51
C ALA A 21 -29.36 -30.82 -28.11
N CYS A 22 -28.67 -31.52 -27.21
CA CYS A 22 -28.81 -31.28 -25.78
C CYS A 22 -28.04 -29.99 -25.48
N TYR A 23 -28.73 -28.85 -25.53
CA TYR A 23 -28.28 -27.65 -24.86
C TYR A 23 -28.31 -27.94 -23.36
N SER A 24 -27.14 -28.17 -22.78
CA SER A 24 -26.95 -27.98 -21.35
C SER A 24 -26.98 -26.47 -21.11
N ASP A 25 -28.13 -25.96 -20.70
CA ASP A 25 -28.26 -24.65 -20.09
C ASP A 25 -27.38 -24.64 -18.84
N VAL A 26 -26.17 -24.07 -18.96
CA VAL A 26 -25.43 -23.59 -17.80
C VAL A 26 -26.24 -22.41 -17.29
N VAL A 27 -27.13 -22.67 -16.34
CA VAL A 27 -27.71 -21.61 -15.51
C VAL A 27 -26.51 -20.98 -14.80
N GLN A 28 -26.04 -19.84 -15.30
CA GLN A 28 -25.27 -18.89 -14.49
C GLN A 28 -26.18 -18.58 -13.31
N ALA A 29 -25.93 -19.22 -12.17
CA ALA A 29 -26.49 -18.74 -10.92
C ALA A 29 -26.01 -17.29 -10.80
N SER A 30 -26.93 -16.34 -10.88
CA SER A 30 -26.66 -14.97 -10.47
C SER A 30 -26.17 -15.06 -9.02
N GLN A 31 -24.89 -14.81 -8.78
CA GLN A 31 -24.42 -14.61 -7.41
C GLN A 31 -25.29 -13.51 -6.80
N GLU A 32 -25.90 -13.78 -5.65
CA GLU A 32 -26.58 -12.72 -4.93
C GLU A 32 -25.54 -11.64 -4.60
N PRO A 33 -25.86 -10.35 -4.79
CA PRO A 33 -24.93 -9.26 -4.49
C PRO A 33 -24.40 -9.40 -3.07
N THR A 34 -23.10 -9.20 -2.89
CA THR A 34 -22.53 -9.22 -1.55
C THR A 34 -23.02 -7.99 -0.78
N THR A 35 -23.68 -8.22 0.36
CA THR A 35 -24.17 -7.14 1.22
C THR A 35 -23.44 -7.13 2.57
N GLY A 36 -23.42 -5.98 3.23
CA GLY A 36 -22.78 -5.82 4.53
C GLY A 36 -22.05 -4.48 4.69
N TRP A 37 -21.16 -4.42 5.67
CA TRP A 37 -20.24 -3.31 5.91
C TRP A 37 -18.91 -3.61 5.21
N LEU A 38 -18.87 -3.39 3.89
CA LEU A 38 -17.80 -3.89 3.01
C LEU A 38 -16.51 -3.06 3.01
N ASP A 39 -16.56 -1.85 3.55
CA ASP A 39 -15.48 -0.86 3.57
C ASP A 39 -15.35 -0.27 4.98
N TRP A 40 -14.20 0.27 5.35
CA TRP A 40 -13.92 0.80 6.69
C TRP A 40 -14.88 1.92 7.13
N ARG A 41 -15.56 2.60 6.20
CA ARG A 41 -16.64 3.58 6.47
C ARG A 41 -18.03 3.15 5.99
N GLY A 42 -18.19 1.86 5.75
CA GLY A 42 -19.44 1.28 5.27
C GLY A 42 -19.70 1.51 3.79
N PRO A 43 -20.84 1.03 3.28
CA PRO A 43 -21.14 0.96 1.84
C PRO A 43 -21.06 2.29 1.09
N ALA A 44 -21.36 3.41 1.76
CA ALA A 44 -21.31 4.75 1.17
C ALA A 44 -20.00 5.50 1.46
N GLN A 45 -19.02 4.86 2.12
CA GLN A 45 -17.73 5.42 2.54
C GLN A 45 -17.82 6.71 3.38
N SER A 46 -18.98 6.97 3.98
CA SER A 46 -19.30 8.20 4.70
C SER A 46 -19.38 8.02 6.22
N GLY A 47 -19.34 6.79 6.71
CA GLY A 47 -19.59 6.45 8.12
C GLY A 47 -21.08 6.58 8.47
N LEU A 48 -21.96 6.46 7.48
CA LEU A 48 -23.41 6.43 7.63
C LEU A 48 -23.91 5.00 7.40
N SER A 49 -24.74 4.50 8.31
CA SER A 49 -25.56 3.30 8.13
C SER A 49 -27.04 3.66 8.08
N THR A 50 -27.80 2.96 7.25
CA THR A 50 -29.27 3.06 7.23
C THR A 50 -29.94 2.07 8.17
N GLU A 51 -29.19 1.18 8.81
CA GLU A 51 -29.76 0.20 9.73
C GLU A 51 -30.50 0.88 10.88
N SER A 52 -31.61 0.25 11.27
CA SER A 52 -32.50 0.65 12.33
C SER A 52 -32.58 -0.42 13.44
N GLY A 53 -33.16 -0.07 14.59
CA GLY A 53 -33.32 -1.02 15.71
C GLY A 53 -32.01 -1.35 16.44
N LEU A 54 -31.02 -0.46 16.34
CA LEU A 54 -29.76 -0.59 17.07
C LEU A 54 -29.95 -0.22 18.53
N PHE A 55 -29.08 -0.73 19.40
CA PHE A 55 -29.19 -0.48 20.84
C PHE A 55 -29.04 1.02 21.21
N ASP A 56 -29.78 1.46 22.21
CA ASP A 56 -29.58 2.77 22.84
C ASP A 56 -28.58 2.70 24.00
N THR A 57 -28.58 1.57 24.71
CA THR A 57 -27.73 1.30 25.87
C THR A 57 -27.16 -0.12 25.81
N ALA A 58 -25.98 -0.31 26.39
CA ALA A 58 -25.33 -1.60 26.49
C ALA A 58 -24.57 -1.69 27.83
N GLU A 59 -24.28 -2.90 28.28
CA GLU A 59 -23.44 -3.19 29.44
C GLU A 59 -22.43 -4.29 29.08
N LEU A 60 -21.17 -4.13 29.49
CA LEU A 60 -20.16 -5.17 29.29
C LEU A 60 -20.51 -6.40 30.12
N GLY A 61 -20.73 -7.54 29.45
CA GLY A 61 -21.14 -8.79 30.09
C GLY A 61 -22.61 -8.89 30.50
N GLY A 62 -23.46 -7.92 30.14
CA GLY A 62 -24.90 -7.90 30.44
C GLY A 62 -25.77 -8.76 29.51
N GLU A 63 -27.08 -8.82 29.79
CA GLU A 63 -28.05 -9.42 28.85
C GLU A 63 -28.07 -8.64 27.53
N GLY A 64 -27.97 -9.34 26.39
CA GLY A 64 -27.84 -8.71 25.08
C GLY A 64 -26.43 -8.20 24.74
N ASN A 65 -25.42 -8.54 25.54
CA ASN A 65 -24.01 -8.31 25.22
C ASN A 65 -23.51 -9.39 24.24
N PRO A 66 -23.37 -9.10 22.93
CA PRO A 66 -22.68 -10.02 22.06
C PRO A 66 -21.18 -10.04 22.43
N TRP A 67 -20.52 -11.05 21.93
CA TRP A 67 -19.19 -11.52 22.27
C TRP A 67 -18.06 -10.48 22.16
N SER A 68 -16.89 -10.83 22.71
CA SER A 68 -15.62 -10.17 22.41
C SER A 68 -14.56 -11.19 22.01
N TYR A 69 -13.63 -10.78 21.17
CA TYR A 69 -12.52 -11.60 20.68
C TYR A 69 -11.19 -10.94 21.05
N ALA A 70 -10.25 -11.73 21.57
CA ALA A 70 -8.94 -11.24 22.00
C ALA A 70 -8.03 -11.07 20.78
N LEU A 71 -8.12 -9.90 20.15
CA LEU A 71 -7.28 -9.50 19.03
C LEU A 71 -6.88 -8.04 19.22
N ALA A 72 -5.57 -7.79 19.33
CA ALA A 72 -5.05 -6.44 19.36
C ALA A 72 -5.01 -5.89 17.94
N GLY A 73 -5.72 -4.81 17.66
CA GLY A 73 -5.71 -4.17 16.34
C GLY A 73 -6.14 -2.72 16.39
N ARG A 74 -6.05 -2.04 15.25
CA ARG A 74 -6.30 -0.59 15.14
C ARG A 74 -7.13 -0.21 13.92
N GLY A 75 -7.37 -1.14 13.01
CA GLY A 75 -8.21 -0.99 11.83
C GLY A 75 -9.67 -1.35 12.09
N THR A 76 -10.55 -0.81 11.26
CA THR A 76 -11.98 -1.08 11.29
C THR A 76 -12.25 -2.50 10.76
N PRO A 77 -13.02 -3.33 11.48
CA PRO A 77 -13.50 -4.59 10.93
C PRO A 77 -14.49 -4.36 9.79
N VAL A 78 -14.57 -5.27 8.85
CA VAL A 78 -15.58 -5.27 7.78
C VAL A 78 -16.42 -6.54 7.89
N VAL A 79 -17.66 -6.49 7.44
CA VAL A 79 -18.60 -7.60 7.60
C VAL A 79 -19.35 -7.83 6.31
N SER A 80 -19.43 -9.09 5.88
CA SER A 80 -20.15 -9.51 4.68
C SER A 80 -20.78 -10.87 4.90
N ASN A 81 -22.05 -11.04 4.52
CA ASN A 81 -22.74 -12.34 4.51
C ASN A 81 -22.56 -13.13 5.83
N GLY A 82 -22.65 -12.44 6.98
CA GLY A 82 -22.49 -13.04 8.31
C GLY A 82 -21.05 -13.33 8.75
N ARG A 83 -20.05 -12.99 7.93
CA ARG A 83 -18.62 -13.12 8.26
C ARG A 83 -18.01 -11.77 8.56
N LEU A 84 -17.30 -11.66 9.68
CA LEU A 84 -16.53 -10.48 10.08
C LEU A 84 -15.05 -10.71 9.79
N TYR A 85 -14.39 -9.74 9.18
CA TYR A 85 -12.95 -9.76 8.91
C TYR A 85 -12.25 -8.63 9.65
N ALA A 86 -11.14 -8.94 10.33
CA ALA A 86 -10.36 -7.95 11.07
C ALA A 86 -8.86 -8.23 10.99
N LEU A 87 -8.07 -7.15 10.88
CA LEU A 87 -6.61 -7.21 11.01
C LEU A 87 -6.20 -6.92 12.45
N GLY A 88 -5.32 -7.75 12.99
CA GLY A 88 -4.66 -7.53 14.28
C GLY A 88 -3.27 -8.13 14.29
N TYR A 89 -2.70 -8.28 15.48
CA TYR A 89 -1.43 -8.95 15.68
C TYR A 89 -1.43 -9.71 17.01
N GLU A 90 -0.58 -10.73 17.06
CA GLU A 90 -0.42 -11.61 18.22
C GLU A 90 1.06 -12.01 18.39
N GLY A 91 1.42 -12.44 19.60
CA GLY A 91 2.78 -12.84 19.94
C GLY A 91 3.67 -11.67 20.36
N GLU A 92 4.90 -12.00 20.73
CA GLU A 92 5.93 -11.05 21.16
C GLU A 92 7.29 -11.48 20.61
N GLY A 93 8.22 -10.53 20.47
CA GLY A 93 9.57 -10.79 19.98
C GLY A 93 9.54 -11.56 18.66
N LYS A 94 10.30 -12.66 18.56
CA LYS A 94 10.43 -13.45 17.33
C LYS A 94 9.13 -14.09 16.83
N ASP A 95 8.16 -14.25 17.72
CA ASP A 95 6.88 -14.91 17.46
C ASP A 95 5.76 -13.89 17.16
N LEU A 96 6.05 -12.58 17.21
CA LEU A 96 5.12 -11.53 16.81
C LEU A 96 4.74 -11.66 15.32
N GLN A 97 3.44 -11.72 15.05
CA GLN A 97 2.87 -11.82 13.71
C GLN A 97 1.64 -10.93 13.59
N GLU A 98 1.45 -10.36 12.40
CA GLU A 98 0.14 -9.83 12.01
C GLU A 98 -0.78 -11.00 11.64
N VAL A 99 -2.07 -10.82 11.92
CA VAL A 99 -3.11 -11.83 11.75
C VAL A 99 -4.32 -11.19 11.07
N LEU A 100 -4.84 -11.87 10.05
CA LEU A 100 -6.17 -11.63 9.52
C LEU A 100 -7.10 -12.72 10.05
N VAL A 101 -8.15 -12.33 10.75
CA VAL A 101 -9.16 -13.27 11.23
C VAL A 101 -10.45 -13.13 10.42
N CYS A 102 -11.11 -14.25 10.19
CA CYS A 102 -12.50 -14.34 9.78
C CYS A 102 -13.31 -14.97 10.92
N LEU A 103 -14.28 -14.24 11.44
CA LEU A 103 -15.16 -14.67 12.52
C LEU A 103 -16.59 -14.78 12.02
N ASP A 104 -17.39 -15.65 12.64
CA ASP A 104 -18.84 -15.58 12.54
C ASP A 104 -19.31 -14.30 13.23
N ALA A 105 -19.96 -13.39 12.50
CA ALA A 105 -20.30 -12.05 13.01
C ALA A 105 -21.29 -12.13 14.19
N ARG A 106 -22.15 -13.15 14.21
CA ARG A 106 -23.16 -13.32 15.26
C ARG A 106 -22.57 -13.83 16.57
N SER A 107 -21.66 -14.81 16.52
CA SER A 107 -21.14 -15.52 17.70
C SER A 107 -19.70 -15.20 18.07
N GLY A 108 -18.91 -14.63 17.16
CA GLY A 108 -17.48 -14.36 17.34
C GLY A 108 -16.60 -15.60 17.19
N ALA A 109 -17.18 -16.73 16.78
CA ALA A 109 -16.43 -17.96 16.56
C ALA A 109 -15.46 -17.80 15.39
N LEU A 110 -14.21 -18.20 15.59
CA LEU A 110 -13.21 -18.22 14.52
C LEU A 110 -13.62 -19.21 13.42
N ILE A 111 -13.67 -18.71 12.18
CA ILE A 111 -13.90 -19.52 10.97
C ILE A 111 -12.55 -19.90 10.37
N TRP A 112 -11.71 -18.91 10.08
CA TRP A 112 -10.36 -19.08 9.58
C TRP A 112 -9.48 -17.90 9.95
N GLU A 113 -8.17 -18.10 9.88
CA GLU A 113 -7.16 -17.03 10.02
C GLU A 113 -6.00 -17.24 9.05
N ASP A 114 -5.31 -16.16 8.71
CA ASP A 114 -4.00 -16.19 8.06
C ASP A 114 -3.01 -15.33 8.85
N ARG A 115 -1.74 -15.73 8.87
CA ARG A 115 -0.68 -15.12 9.70
C ARG A 115 0.53 -14.80 8.86
N TRP A 116 1.15 -13.65 9.12
CA TRP A 116 2.40 -13.30 8.48
C TRP A 116 3.31 -12.49 9.40
N SER A 117 4.60 -12.64 9.12
CA SER A 117 5.65 -11.98 9.85
C SER A 117 5.98 -10.64 9.18
N ASP A 118 6.09 -9.57 9.96
CA ASP A 118 6.62 -8.30 9.44
C ASP A 118 8.06 -8.49 8.94
N PHE A 119 8.42 -7.71 7.92
CA PHE A 119 9.74 -7.67 7.32
C PHE A 119 10.14 -6.26 6.91
N LEU A 120 11.39 -5.89 7.24
CA LEU A 120 12.09 -4.69 6.82
C LEU A 120 11.40 -3.36 7.11
N SER A 121 10.22 -3.38 7.75
CA SER A 121 9.48 -2.19 8.10
C SER A 121 10.16 -1.46 9.25
N ASP A 122 10.03 -0.13 9.24
CA ASP A 122 10.40 0.72 10.37
C ASP A 122 9.26 0.84 11.41
N ILE A 123 8.14 0.13 11.23
CA ILE A 123 6.92 0.29 12.01
C ILE A 123 7.08 -0.44 13.36
N ILE A 124 6.69 0.24 14.44
CA ILE A 124 6.67 -0.35 15.78
C ILE A 124 5.35 -1.10 16.01
N TYR A 125 5.37 -2.17 16.81
CA TYR A 125 4.23 -3.09 16.95
C TYR A 125 3.00 -2.41 17.55
N ASP A 126 3.19 -1.37 18.38
CA ASP A 126 2.09 -0.55 18.90
C ASP A 126 1.42 0.32 17.82
N ARG A 127 1.82 0.17 16.55
CA ARG A 127 1.25 0.77 15.35
C ARG A 127 0.97 -0.27 14.24
N TYR A 128 0.93 -1.56 14.56
CA TYR A 128 0.50 -2.60 13.62
C TYR A 128 -1.01 -2.57 13.40
N SER A 129 -1.42 -3.14 12.26
CA SER A 129 -2.82 -3.43 11.94
C SER A 129 -3.73 -2.20 12.02
N ILE A 130 -3.20 -1.05 11.61
CA ILE A 130 -3.94 0.21 11.50
C ILE A 130 -4.85 0.22 10.26
N GLY A 131 -4.44 -0.45 9.18
CA GLY A 131 -5.25 -0.63 7.98
C GLY A 131 -6.49 -1.50 8.21
N SER A 132 -7.47 -1.35 7.33
CA SER A 132 -8.72 -2.13 7.35
C SER A 132 -8.82 -2.97 6.08
N PRO A 133 -9.39 -4.19 6.13
CA PRO A 133 -9.75 -4.92 4.93
C PRO A 133 -10.88 -4.23 4.15
N THR A 134 -11.00 -4.56 2.86
CA THR A 134 -12.11 -4.13 2.00
C THR A 134 -12.63 -5.33 1.21
N ILE A 135 -13.95 -5.43 1.05
CA ILE A 135 -14.62 -6.55 0.41
C ILE A 135 -15.17 -6.11 -0.95
N ASP A 136 -14.88 -6.88 -1.99
CA ASP A 136 -15.46 -6.67 -3.32
C ASP A 136 -16.95 -7.04 -3.30
N PRO A 137 -17.87 -6.11 -3.61
CA PRO A 137 -19.30 -6.38 -3.61
C PRO A 137 -19.72 -7.44 -4.65
N GLU A 138 -18.94 -7.63 -5.72
CA GLU A 138 -19.25 -8.59 -6.78
C GLU A 138 -18.84 -10.02 -6.38
N SER A 139 -17.57 -10.23 -6.04
CA SER A 139 -17.05 -11.57 -5.75
C SER A 139 -17.16 -12.00 -4.28
N GLY A 140 -17.28 -11.05 -3.36
CA GLY A 140 -17.13 -11.27 -1.92
C GLY A 140 -15.66 -11.44 -1.48
N ASP A 141 -14.71 -11.30 -2.39
CA ASP A 141 -13.28 -11.43 -2.08
C ASP A 141 -12.78 -10.26 -1.24
N LEU A 142 -11.77 -10.54 -0.43
CA LEU A 142 -11.21 -9.62 0.55
C LEU A 142 -9.85 -9.10 0.07
N PHE A 143 -9.63 -7.80 0.23
CA PHE A 143 -8.37 -7.12 -0.07
C PHE A 143 -7.77 -6.50 1.18
N VAL A 144 -6.47 -6.70 1.40
CA VAL A 144 -5.74 -6.16 2.55
C VAL A 144 -4.38 -5.61 2.15
N LEU A 145 -3.97 -4.52 2.79
CA LEU A 145 -2.60 -3.99 2.74
C LEU A 145 -1.95 -4.15 4.12
N THR A 146 -0.96 -5.04 4.22
CA THR A 146 -0.30 -5.34 5.49
C THR A 146 0.63 -4.20 5.94
N THR A 147 1.05 -4.23 7.21
CA THR A 147 1.99 -3.26 7.78
C THR A 147 3.29 -3.19 6.95
N ALA A 148 3.87 -4.35 6.62
CA ALA A 148 5.07 -4.45 5.79
C ALA A 148 4.83 -4.02 4.32
N GLY A 149 3.58 -4.11 3.86
CA GLY A 149 3.17 -3.71 2.51
C GLY A 149 3.05 -4.83 1.51
N LEU A 150 2.49 -5.94 1.97
CA LEU A 150 1.91 -6.94 1.09
C LEU A 150 0.48 -6.51 0.75
N MET A 151 0.20 -6.31 -0.53
CA MET A 151 -1.16 -6.19 -1.04
C MET A 151 -1.64 -7.60 -1.34
N ARG A 152 -2.72 -8.06 -0.71
CA ARG A 152 -3.21 -9.43 -0.82
C ARG A 152 -4.69 -9.48 -1.15
N ARG A 153 -5.09 -10.51 -1.89
CA ARG A 153 -6.48 -10.88 -2.16
C ARG A 153 -6.78 -12.26 -1.60
N TYR A 154 -7.90 -12.42 -0.91
CA TYR A 154 -8.38 -13.70 -0.40
C TYR A 154 -9.80 -13.99 -0.88
N SER A 155 -10.12 -15.28 -1.05
CA SER A 155 -11.52 -15.70 -1.14
C SER A 155 -12.24 -15.54 0.21
N PRO A 156 -13.59 -15.54 0.25
CA PRO A 156 -14.34 -15.57 1.51
C PRO A 156 -13.97 -16.72 2.45
N ASP A 157 -13.44 -17.81 1.90
CA ASP A 157 -13.03 -19.02 2.63
C ASP A 157 -11.55 -19.01 3.05
N GLY A 158 -10.84 -17.89 2.85
CA GLY A 158 -9.47 -17.71 3.32
C GLY A 158 -8.39 -18.21 2.37
N GLU A 159 -8.73 -18.53 1.11
CA GLU A 159 -7.75 -18.92 0.10
C GLU A 159 -7.04 -17.67 -0.44
N LEU A 160 -5.71 -17.57 -0.24
CA LEU A 160 -4.90 -16.52 -0.85
C LEU A 160 -4.91 -16.67 -2.38
N ARG A 161 -5.41 -15.66 -3.09
CA ARG A 161 -5.49 -15.61 -4.55
C ARG A 161 -4.21 -15.06 -5.18
N TRP A 162 -3.71 -13.95 -4.64
CA TRP A 162 -2.46 -13.32 -5.07
C TRP A 162 -1.90 -12.41 -3.98
N GLU A 163 -0.59 -12.13 -4.08
CA GLU A 163 0.16 -11.21 -3.23
C GLU A 163 1.11 -10.36 -4.10
N VAL A 164 1.21 -9.07 -3.78
CA VAL A 164 2.18 -8.14 -4.37
C VAL A 164 2.97 -7.44 -3.26
N SER A 165 4.30 -7.45 -3.36
CA SER A 165 5.16 -6.77 -2.38
C SER A 165 5.41 -5.32 -2.80
N THR A 166 4.63 -4.39 -2.24
CA THR A 166 4.77 -2.96 -2.59
C THR A 166 6.14 -2.38 -2.19
N MET A 167 6.82 -2.97 -1.21
CA MET A 167 8.17 -2.58 -0.82
C MET A 167 9.21 -3.00 -1.87
N GLU A 168 9.18 -4.26 -2.28
CA GLU A 168 10.19 -4.88 -3.15
C GLU A 168 9.95 -4.60 -4.64
N GLU A 169 8.69 -4.36 -5.03
CA GLU A 169 8.31 -4.10 -6.42
C GLU A 169 8.20 -2.60 -6.73
N LEU A 170 7.58 -1.84 -5.82
CA LEU A 170 7.25 -0.43 -6.03
C LEU A 170 8.12 0.54 -5.20
N GLY A 171 8.98 0.02 -4.32
CA GLY A 171 9.83 0.85 -3.46
C GLY A 171 9.04 1.62 -2.40
N ARG A 172 7.98 1.01 -1.84
CA ARG A 172 7.23 1.57 -0.70
C ARG A 172 8.17 1.88 0.46
N LEU A 173 7.96 3.05 1.08
CA LEU A 173 8.63 3.46 2.30
C LEU A 173 7.70 3.24 3.50
N THR A 174 8.27 2.77 4.61
CA THR A 174 7.59 2.62 5.89
C THR A 174 8.12 3.63 6.90
N PHE A 175 7.33 3.94 7.92
CA PHE A 175 7.69 4.91 8.96
C PHE A 175 7.19 4.42 10.32
N PRO A 176 7.88 4.73 11.44
CA PRO A 176 7.52 4.22 12.77
C PRO A 176 6.06 4.37 13.16
N ASN A 177 5.40 5.43 12.71
CA ASN A 177 4.01 5.71 13.07
C ASN A 177 2.98 4.74 12.48
N GLY A 178 3.37 3.78 11.62
CA GLY A 178 2.49 2.74 11.07
C GLY A 178 1.22 3.27 10.42
N ARG A 179 1.29 3.67 9.15
CA ARG A 179 0.12 4.24 8.47
C ARG A 179 -0.17 3.48 7.19
N THR A 180 -0.98 2.44 7.32
CA THR A 180 -1.59 1.70 6.22
C THR A 180 -3.06 2.06 6.16
N GLY A 181 -3.53 2.60 5.03
CA GLY A 181 -4.95 2.85 4.81
C GLY A 181 -5.70 1.57 4.43
N ALA A 182 -7.02 1.66 4.27
CA ALA A 182 -7.81 0.62 3.61
C ALA A 182 -7.65 0.70 2.08
N PRO A 183 -7.62 -0.42 1.35
CA PRO A 183 -7.75 -0.41 -0.10
C PRO A 183 -9.15 0.10 -0.53
N LEU A 184 -9.21 0.83 -1.63
CA LEU A 184 -10.47 1.29 -2.24
C LEU A 184 -10.81 0.42 -3.45
N ILE A 185 -12.05 -0.04 -3.58
CA ILE A 185 -12.50 -0.79 -4.76
C ILE A 185 -13.39 0.10 -5.64
N ASP A 186 -13.13 0.12 -6.94
CA ASP A 186 -13.96 0.79 -7.95
C ASP A 186 -13.93 -0.02 -9.26
N GLY A 187 -15.02 -0.76 -9.54
CA GLY A 187 -15.07 -1.70 -10.66
C GLY A 187 -14.00 -2.79 -10.56
N ASP A 188 -13.17 -2.90 -11.60
CA ASP A 188 -12.06 -3.86 -11.65
C ASP A 188 -10.79 -3.39 -10.94
N LEU A 189 -10.82 -2.21 -10.30
CA LEU A 189 -9.64 -1.60 -9.71
C LEU A 189 -9.65 -1.69 -8.18
N VAL A 190 -8.48 -2.00 -7.62
CA VAL A 190 -8.18 -1.83 -6.20
C VAL A 190 -7.10 -0.77 -6.05
N ILE A 191 -7.44 0.34 -5.40
CA ILE A 191 -6.63 1.55 -5.31
C ILE A 191 -6.06 1.68 -3.91
N VAL A 192 -4.76 1.91 -3.81
CA VAL A 192 -4.07 2.19 -2.54
C VAL A 192 -3.27 3.48 -2.60
N HIS A 193 -3.05 4.05 -1.43
CA HIS A 193 -2.33 5.30 -1.25
C HIS A 193 -1.07 5.07 -0.42
N ILE A 194 0.11 5.19 -1.04
CA ILE A 194 1.40 4.85 -0.43
C ILE A 194 2.50 5.84 -0.81
N ILE A 195 3.51 5.99 0.06
CA ILE A 195 4.75 6.70 -0.30
C ILE A 195 5.71 5.71 -0.93
N THR A 196 6.16 6.00 -2.14
CA THR A 196 7.16 5.19 -2.84
C THR A 196 8.35 6.03 -3.28
N ALA A 197 9.52 5.41 -3.34
CA ALA A 197 10.72 5.94 -3.98
C ALA A 197 11.14 4.96 -5.08
N HIS A 198 10.64 5.19 -6.29
CA HIS A 198 10.76 4.25 -7.41
C HIS A 198 12.16 4.34 -8.07
N TRP A 199 12.24 4.26 -9.39
CA TRP A 199 13.48 4.47 -10.16
C TRP A 199 13.38 5.69 -11.10
N GLY A 200 14.54 6.12 -11.61
CA GLY A 200 14.61 7.17 -12.63
C GLY A 200 14.41 8.58 -12.08
N LYS A 201 14.59 9.58 -12.95
CA LYS A 201 14.60 10.99 -12.52
C LYS A 201 13.24 11.51 -12.04
N VAL A 202 12.17 11.07 -12.70
CA VAL A 202 10.79 11.52 -12.43
C VAL A 202 10.20 10.75 -11.26
N GLU A 203 10.27 9.41 -11.31
CA GLU A 203 9.61 8.54 -10.33
C GLU A 203 10.50 8.11 -9.16
N GLY A 204 11.82 8.23 -9.29
CA GLY A 204 12.79 7.81 -8.28
C GLY A 204 12.74 8.58 -6.96
N PRO A 205 12.51 9.91 -6.94
CA PRO A 205 12.31 10.63 -5.68
C PRO A 205 11.12 10.10 -4.89
N ALA A 206 11.19 10.18 -3.55
CA ALA A 206 10.07 9.84 -2.68
C ALA A 206 8.87 10.74 -3.00
N ARG A 207 7.73 10.12 -3.32
CA ARG A 207 6.45 10.79 -3.55
C ARG A 207 5.31 10.03 -2.92
N ASP A 208 4.31 10.80 -2.56
CA ASP A 208 2.98 10.35 -2.20
C ASP A 208 2.25 9.96 -3.51
N ARG A 209 1.86 8.68 -3.63
CA ARG A 209 1.31 8.11 -4.87
C ARG A 209 0.08 7.26 -4.63
N PHE A 210 -0.83 7.31 -5.60
CA PHE A 210 -1.93 6.37 -5.73
C PHE A 210 -1.54 5.30 -6.75
N TYR A 211 -1.89 4.05 -6.46
CA TYR A 211 -1.70 2.92 -7.35
C TYR A 211 -3.03 2.20 -7.48
N ALA A 212 -3.47 1.92 -8.71
CA ALA A 212 -4.56 1.00 -8.98
C ALA A 212 -4.02 -0.33 -9.47
N PHE A 213 -4.51 -1.41 -8.88
CA PHE A 213 -4.25 -2.78 -9.29
C PHE A 213 -5.51 -3.35 -9.93
N HIS A 214 -5.35 -4.21 -10.93
CA HIS A 214 -6.44 -5.04 -11.42
C HIS A 214 -6.82 -6.03 -10.31
N LYS A 215 -8.08 -6.01 -9.87
CA LYS A 215 -8.55 -6.80 -8.72
C LYS A 215 -8.27 -8.29 -8.90
N ASP A 216 -8.34 -8.78 -10.14
CA ASP A 216 -8.13 -10.20 -10.38
C ASP A 216 -6.69 -10.71 -10.37
N THR A 217 -5.77 -9.91 -10.91
CA THR A 217 -4.40 -10.37 -11.19
C THR A 217 -3.37 -9.75 -10.24
N GLY A 218 -3.71 -8.64 -9.57
CA GLY A 218 -2.73 -7.84 -8.82
C GLY A 218 -1.83 -6.98 -9.71
N ASP A 219 -2.08 -6.92 -11.02
CA ASP A 219 -1.30 -6.11 -11.95
C ASP A 219 -1.55 -4.62 -11.74
N VAL A 220 -0.49 -3.80 -11.68
CA VAL A 220 -0.63 -2.35 -11.66
C VAL A 220 -1.27 -1.89 -12.97
N VAL A 221 -2.42 -1.22 -12.91
CA VAL A 221 -3.12 -0.65 -14.07
C VAL A 221 -2.66 0.79 -14.31
N TRP A 222 -2.62 1.61 -13.26
CA TRP A 222 -2.13 2.98 -13.32
C TRP A 222 -1.50 3.41 -11.98
N TRP A 223 -0.70 4.47 -12.03
CA TRP A 223 -0.21 5.18 -10.84
C TRP A 223 -0.36 6.69 -11.03
N SER A 224 -0.56 7.43 -9.94
CA SER A 224 -0.74 8.87 -9.97
C SER A 224 0.09 9.58 -8.89
N THR A 225 0.62 10.75 -9.22
CA THR A 225 1.39 11.61 -8.29
C THR A 225 0.81 13.03 -8.26
N PRO A 226 -0.44 13.21 -7.79
CA PRO A 226 -1.10 14.53 -7.82
C PRO A 226 -0.49 15.54 -6.84
N GLY A 227 0.14 15.04 -5.76
CA GLY A 227 0.72 15.85 -4.70
C GLY A 227 2.10 16.44 -5.03
N THR A 228 2.85 16.75 -3.98
CA THR A 228 4.25 17.21 -4.06
C THR A 228 5.14 16.32 -3.18
N GLY A 229 6.31 16.82 -2.74
CA GLY A 229 7.18 16.05 -1.83
C GLY A 229 6.47 15.76 -0.50
N PRO A 230 6.42 14.50 -0.05
CA PRO A 230 5.76 14.15 1.21
C PRO A 230 6.51 14.79 2.38
N LYS A 231 5.74 15.28 3.36
CA LYS A 231 6.25 15.81 4.64
C LYS A 231 5.79 14.95 5.82
N ASP A 232 4.74 14.16 5.63
CA ASP A 232 4.16 13.21 6.56
C ASP A 232 3.69 11.97 5.78
N GLY A 233 3.32 10.91 6.48
CA GLY A 233 2.73 9.70 5.88
C GLY A 233 1.26 9.91 5.48
N PRO A 234 0.80 9.31 4.36
CA PRO A 234 -0.58 9.37 3.89
C PRO A 234 -1.50 8.47 4.73
N TYR A 235 -2.77 8.86 4.86
CA TYR A 235 -3.77 8.06 5.56
C TYR A 235 -5.22 8.31 5.12
N SER A 236 -5.49 9.44 4.46
CA SER A 236 -6.83 9.77 4.00
C SER A 236 -7.32 8.69 3.05
N HIS A 237 -8.39 8.00 3.43
CA HIS A 237 -9.09 7.16 2.49
C HIS A 237 -9.79 8.04 1.46
N PRO A 238 -9.77 7.68 0.17
CA PRO A 238 -10.43 8.49 -0.83
C PRO A 238 -11.96 8.40 -0.77
N VAL A 239 -12.63 9.41 -1.31
CA VAL A 239 -14.08 9.42 -1.60
C VAL A 239 -14.29 9.54 -3.10
N LEU A 240 -15.26 8.79 -3.62
CA LEU A 240 -15.58 8.72 -5.05
C LEU A 240 -16.83 9.52 -5.42
N GLU A 241 -16.84 10.08 -6.63
CA GLU A 241 -18.00 10.78 -7.20
C GLU A 241 -18.01 10.67 -8.74
N ASN A 242 -19.20 10.67 -9.33
CA ASN A 242 -19.36 10.93 -10.76
C ASN A 242 -19.62 12.42 -11.00
N ARG A 243 -18.71 13.11 -11.70
CA ARG A 243 -18.85 14.55 -11.99
C ARG A 243 -18.36 14.87 -13.40
N GLY A 244 -19.23 15.50 -14.20
CA GLY A 244 -18.89 15.90 -15.58
C GLY A 244 -18.52 14.72 -16.49
N GLY A 245 -19.12 13.55 -16.28
CA GLY A 245 -18.83 12.33 -17.06
C GLY A 245 -17.55 11.59 -16.64
N ARG A 246 -16.90 12.00 -15.55
CA ARG A 246 -15.70 11.36 -15.00
C ARG A 246 -15.99 10.72 -13.66
N ARG A 247 -15.32 9.60 -13.39
CA ARG A 247 -15.26 8.96 -12.06
C ARG A 247 -14.07 9.54 -11.30
N LEU A 248 -14.32 10.37 -10.30
CA LEU A 248 -13.31 11.13 -9.59
C LEU A 248 -13.10 10.61 -8.18
N LEU A 249 -11.85 10.67 -7.75
CA LEU A 249 -11.34 10.29 -6.44
C LEU A 249 -10.77 11.52 -5.75
N TYR A 250 -11.23 11.78 -4.52
CA TYR A 250 -10.74 12.88 -3.68
C TYR A 250 -10.04 12.36 -2.42
N ALA A 251 -8.81 12.81 -2.14
CA ALA A 251 -8.05 12.36 -0.97
C ALA A 251 -7.05 13.40 -0.45
N GLY A 252 -6.81 13.39 0.86
CA GLY A 252 -5.74 14.15 1.49
C GLY A 252 -4.38 13.46 1.33
N THR A 253 -3.32 14.22 1.11
CA THR A 253 -1.97 13.69 0.88
C THR A 253 -1.02 14.03 2.02
N GLY A 254 0.00 13.20 2.24
CA GLY A 254 1.04 13.41 3.26
C GLY A 254 1.91 14.64 3.00
N CYS A 255 1.84 15.19 1.78
CA CYS A 255 2.42 16.50 1.54
C CYS A 255 1.60 17.62 2.16
N GLY A 256 0.27 17.53 2.28
CA GLY A 256 -0.64 18.57 2.81
C GLY A 256 -1.60 19.19 1.81
N ASN A 257 -1.79 18.52 0.67
CA ASN A 257 -2.79 18.89 -0.33
C ASN A 257 -4.01 17.98 -0.21
N MET A 258 -5.18 18.53 -0.47
CA MET A 258 -6.29 17.76 -1.04
C MET A 258 -6.09 17.62 -2.54
N VAL A 259 -6.39 16.45 -3.09
CA VAL A 259 -6.22 16.16 -4.51
C VAL A 259 -7.49 15.59 -5.12
N CYS A 260 -7.63 15.76 -6.42
CA CYS A 260 -8.59 15.06 -7.27
C CYS A 260 -7.84 14.29 -8.35
N VAL A 261 -8.21 13.03 -8.53
CA VAL A 261 -7.65 12.12 -9.52
C VAL A 261 -8.81 11.42 -10.21
N ASP A 262 -8.70 11.19 -11.51
CA ASP A 262 -9.62 10.32 -12.23
C ASP A 262 -9.38 8.86 -11.83
N ALA A 263 -10.36 8.23 -11.20
CA ALA A 263 -10.20 6.91 -10.59
C ALA A 263 -9.98 5.79 -11.63
N ARG A 264 -10.42 5.99 -12.87
CA ARG A 264 -10.32 4.98 -13.94
C ARG A 264 -8.99 5.05 -14.67
N THR A 265 -8.45 6.26 -14.82
CA THR A 265 -7.24 6.52 -15.64
C THR A 265 -6.00 6.87 -14.82
N GLY A 266 -6.16 7.30 -13.57
CA GLY A 266 -5.09 7.84 -12.73
C GLY A 266 -4.68 9.27 -13.08
N GLU A 267 -5.38 9.95 -13.99
CA GLU A 267 -5.07 11.33 -14.39
C GLU A 267 -5.23 12.28 -13.19
N PRO A 268 -4.19 13.02 -12.77
CA PRO A 268 -4.31 13.98 -11.69
C PRO A 268 -5.06 15.23 -12.20
N VAL A 269 -6.23 15.56 -11.65
CA VAL A 269 -7.09 16.64 -12.16
C VAL A 269 -6.72 17.99 -11.52
N TRP A 270 -6.77 18.06 -10.19
CA TRP A 270 -6.43 19.27 -9.44
C TRP A 270 -5.85 18.96 -8.07
N ARG A 271 -5.22 19.96 -7.45
CA ARG A 271 -4.82 19.94 -6.04
C ARG A 271 -5.05 21.27 -5.35
N TYR A 272 -5.38 21.22 -4.07
CA TYR A 272 -5.55 22.38 -3.19
C TYR A 272 -4.70 22.25 -1.93
N ARG A 273 -3.92 23.29 -1.61
CA ARG A 273 -2.97 23.24 -0.49
C ARG A 273 -3.60 23.74 0.81
N MET A 274 -4.01 22.81 1.68
CA MET A 274 -4.69 23.15 2.94
C MET A 274 -3.75 23.39 4.12
N ALA A 275 -2.65 22.64 4.22
CA ALA A 275 -1.84 22.61 5.44
C ALA A 275 -0.34 22.50 5.17
N THR A 276 0.51 22.80 6.16
CA THR A 276 1.96 22.66 6.01
C THR A 276 2.44 21.21 5.99
N GLY A 277 1.65 20.26 6.51
CA GLY A 277 1.89 18.81 6.54
C GLY A 277 0.64 18.00 6.19
N GLY A 278 0.65 16.68 6.42
CA GLY A 278 -0.37 15.75 5.92
C GLY A 278 -1.82 16.09 6.27
N VAL A 279 -2.72 15.88 5.31
CA VAL A 279 -4.18 15.87 5.49
C VAL A 279 -4.60 14.40 5.49
N ASN A 280 -4.99 13.89 6.67
CA ASN A 280 -5.10 12.45 6.91
C ASN A 280 -6.53 11.96 7.19
N ALA A 281 -7.45 12.87 7.51
CA ALA A 281 -8.87 12.55 7.62
C ALA A 281 -9.50 12.49 6.22
N SER A 282 -10.41 11.53 6.01
CA SER A 282 -11.18 11.44 4.78
C SER A 282 -12.16 12.61 4.65
N PRO A 283 -12.27 13.21 3.45
CA PRO A 283 -13.23 14.28 3.20
C PRO A 283 -14.66 13.74 3.10
N VAL A 284 -15.65 14.63 3.02
CA VAL A 284 -17.04 14.31 2.64
C VAL A 284 -17.54 15.25 1.55
N LEU A 285 -18.46 14.76 0.73
CA LEU A 285 -19.10 15.52 -0.34
C LEU A 285 -20.45 16.06 0.12
N TYR A 286 -20.71 17.34 -0.11
CA TYR A 286 -22.00 17.99 0.16
C TYR A 286 -22.38 18.88 -1.02
N GLY A 287 -23.26 18.40 -1.90
CA GLY A 287 -23.61 19.10 -3.13
C GLY A 287 -22.41 19.31 -4.06
N ASP A 288 -22.05 20.56 -4.33
CA ASP A 288 -20.84 20.95 -5.07
C ASP A 288 -19.67 21.31 -4.15
N HIS A 289 -19.67 20.84 -2.90
CA HIS A 289 -18.62 21.10 -1.93
C HIS A 289 -17.90 19.83 -1.49
N LEU A 290 -16.58 19.94 -1.34
CA LEU A 290 -15.74 18.95 -0.67
C LEU A 290 -15.29 19.52 0.68
N ILE A 291 -15.71 18.89 1.77
CA ILE A 291 -15.39 19.32 3.13
C ILE A 291 -14.27 18.43 3.67
N ALA A 292 -13.21 19.06 4.19
CA ALA A 292 -12.05 18.37 4.73
C ALA A 292 -11.56 19.03 6.02
N ILE A 293 -10.89 18.24 6.87
CA ILE A 293 -10.33 18.68 8.15
C ILE A 293 -8.88 18.21 8.30
N HIS A 294 -8.03 19.01 8.95
CA HIS A 294 -6.66 18.62 9.29
C HIS A 294 -6.23 19.12 10.67
N GLY A 295 -5.14 18.55 11.18
CA GLY A 295 -4.56 18.81 12.51
C GLY A 295 -3.12 19.35 12.42
N ARG A 296 -2.82 20.04 11.32
CA ARG A 296 -1.50 20.62 11.00
C ARG A 296 -1.58 22.14 10.94
N GLU A 297 -0.43 22.80 11.00
CA GLU A 297 -0.34 24.25 10.85
C GLU A 297 -0.97 24.71 9.53
N ASN A 298 -1.75 25.78 9.61
CA ASN A 298 -2.45 26.38 8.48
C ASN A 298 -1.48 27.09 7.53
N MET A 299 -1.87 27.26 6.27
CA MET A 299 -1.02 27.93 5.27
C MET A 299 -0.94 29.46 5.45
N ASP A 300 -1.90 30.04 6.15
CA ASP A 300 -2.09 31.50 6.32
C ASP A 300 -1.94 31.98 7.76
N SER A 301 -1.67 31.08 8.70
CA SER A 301 -1.57 31.37 10.13
C SER A 301 -0.81 30.26 10.85
N SER A 302 -0.23 30.58 12.01
CA SER A 302 0.47 29.60 12.85
C SER A 302 -0.48 28.71 13.69
N THR A 303 -1.80 28.89 13.55
CA THR A 303 -2.79 28.07 14.24
C THR A 303 -2.76 26.65 13.69
N ILE A 304 -2.88 25.67 14.58
CA ILE A 304 -2.92 24.25 14.23
C ILE A 304 -4.38 23.83 14.06
N GLY A 305 -4.67 23.25 12.91
CA GLY A 305 -5.96 22.65 12.60
C GLY A 305 -6.95 23.62 11.98
N ARG A 306 -7.78 23.06 11.09
CA ARG A 306 -8.84 23.75 10.36
C ARG A 306 -9.73 22.74 9.65
N MET A 307 -11.03 23.05 9.62
CA MET A 307 -11.99 22.47 8.69
C MET A 307 -12.34 23.53 7.65
N LEU A 308 -12.44 23.12 6.40
CA LEU A 308 -12.85 24.01 5.32
C LEU A 308 -13.64 23.25 4.26
N SER A 309 -14.33 24.03 3.45
CA SER A 309 -15.11 23.57 2.31
C SER A 309 -14.55 24.13 1.02
N ILE A 310 -14.32 23.26 0.04
CA ILE A 310 -13.79 23.60 -1.29
C ILE A 310 -14.94 23.49 -2.29
N ARG A 311 -15.22 24.56 -3.04
CA ARG A 311 -16.17 24.53 -4.16
C ARG A 311 -15.60 23.71 -5.31
N LEU A 312 -16.37 22.73 -5.78
CA LEU A 312 -16.02 21.85 -6.87
C LEU A 312 -16.49 22.46 -8.21
N GLY A 313 -15.53 22.87 -9.03
CA GLY A 313 -15.80 23.46 -10.35
C GLY A 313 -15.90 22.45 -11.49
N SER A 314 -15.93 22.98 -12.73
CA SER A 314 -15.79 22.17 -13.94
C SER A 314 -14.41 21.48 -13.97
N GLN A 315 -14.41 20.17 -14.20
CA GLN A 315 -13.24 19.30 -14.04
C GLN A 315 -12.40 19.28 -15.32
N ALA A 316 -11.74 20.42 -15.61
CA ALA A 316 -10.83 20.52 -16.74
C ALA A 316 -9.70 19.48 -16.62
N ALA A 317 -9.31 18.87 -17.74
CA ALA A 317 -8.18 17.96 -17.79
C ALA A 317 -6.89 18.66 -17.34
N ALA A 318 -5.95 17.92 -16.77
CA ALA A 318 -4.61 18.44 -16.56
C ALA A 318 -3.98 18.81 -17.90
N ASP A 319 -3.23 19.90 -17.93
CA ASP A 319 -2.37 20.23 -19.07
C ASP A 319 -0.98 19.60 -18.88
N GLU A 320 -0.08 19.83 -19.83
CA GLU A 320 1.30 19.33 -19.74
C GLU A 320 2.06 19.83 -18.49
N ALA A 321 1.55 20.86 -17.78
CA ALA A 321 2.15 21.39 -16.55
C ALA A 321 1.72 20.63 -15.27
N GLY A 322 0.80 19.67 -15.38
CA GLY A 322 0.32 18.82 -14.28
C GLY A 322 -1.08 19.20 -13.78
N PRO A 323 -1.49 18.74 -12.58
CA PRO A 323 -2.82 19.03 -12.07
C PRO A 323 -3.02 20.53 -11.85
N LEU A 324 -4.23 21.02 -12.12
CA LEU A 324 -4.63 22.39 -11.81
C LEU A 324 -4.39 22.69 -10.32
N VAL A 325 -3.73 23.80 -10.02
CA VAL A 325 -3.50 24.24 -8.63
C VAL A 325 -4.59 25.22 -8.24
N LEU A 326 -5.50 24.79 -7.38
CA LEU A 326 -6.56 25.63 -6.84
C LEU A 326 -5.99 26.62 -5.79
N ASP A 327 -6.62 27.78 -5.69
CA ASP A 327 -6.30 28.82 -4.71
C ASP A 327 -7.48 29.12 -3.77
N ALA A 328 -7.27 30.02 -2.81
CA ALA A 328 -8.24 30.34 -1.76
C ALA A 328 -9.59 30.88 -2.27
N SER A 329 -9.71 31.28 -3.55
CA SER A 329 -11.00 31.67 -4.13
C SER A 329 -11.99 30.51 -4.23
N HIS A 330 -11.49 29.26 -4.19
CA HIS A 330 -12.31 28.05 -4.19
C HIS A 330 -12.82 27.71 -2.78
N GLU A 331 -12.30 28.33 -1.72
CA GLU A 331 -12.80 28.09 -0.36
C GLU A 331 -14.19 28.72 -0.19
N ALA A 332 -15.16 27.89 0.18
CA ALA A 332 -16.52 28.34 0.49
C ALA A 332 -16.61 28.97 1.87
N TRP A 333 -16.08 28.25 2.84
CA TRP A 333 -16.01 28.63 4.24
C TRP A 333 -14.88 27.88 4.92
N ARG A 334 -14.52 28.32 6.13
CA ARG A 334 -13.57 27.64 7.02
C ARG A 334 -13.98 27.89 8.48
N ASN A 335 -13.62 26.99 9.37
CA ASN A 335 -13.74 27.18 10.82
C ASN A 335 -12.50 26.64 11.55
N GLU A 336 -12.49 26.81 12.87
CA GLU A 336 -11.35 26.52 13.75
C GLU A 336 -11.21 25.05 14.17
N LEU A 337 -12.11 24.14 13.74
CA LEU A 337 -12.05 22.75 14.16
C LEU A 337 -10.85 22.02 13.54
N GLY A 338 -10.09 21.31 14.38
CA GLY A 338 -8.92 20.54 13.96
C GLY A 338 -8.99 19.08 14.40
N SER A 339 -8.72 18.16 13.47
CA SER A 339 -8.66 16.72 13.70
C SER A 339 -7.43 16.15 12.98
N PHE A 340 -6.81 15.11 13.55
CA PHE A 340 -5.66 14.48 12.92
C PHE A 340 -6.07 13.45 11.86
N THR A 341 -6.68 12.34 12.27
CA THR A 341 -7.12 11.24 11.38
C THR A 341 -8.60 10.88 11.51
N SER A 342 -9.29 11.38 12.55
CA SER A 342 -10.74 11.20 12.69
C SER A 342 -11.47 11.88 11.53
N SER A 343 -12.21 11.10 10.76
CA SER A 343 -12.90 11.49 9.53
C SER A 343 -14.34 11.94 9.79
N LEU A 344 -14.83 12.79 8.89
CA LEU A 344 -16.12 13.44 8.99
C LEU A 344 -17.27 12.47 8.70
N VAL A 345 -18.39 12.61 9.41
CA VAL A 345 -19.65 11.92 9.09
C VAL A 345 -20.64 12.96 8.58
N LEU A 346 -21.17 12.76 7.38
CA LEU A 346 -22.29 13.53 6.85
C LEU A 346 -23.57 12.73 7.04
N ALA A 347 -24.50 13.23 7.86
CA ALA A 347 -25.82 12.63 8.07
C ALA A 347 -26.89 13.71 7.90
N GLY A 348 -27.72 13.56 6.87
CA GLY A 348 -28.67 14.60 6.46
C GLY A 348 -27.96 15.90 6.09
N ASP A 349 -28.32 16.99 6.74
CA ASP A 349 -27.78 18.34 6.57
C ASP A 349 -26.82 18.73 7.71
N ARG A 350 -26.15 17.75 8.32
CA ARG A 350 -25.21 17.94 9.43
C ARG A 350 -23.91 17.17 9.21
N VAL A 351 -22.79 17.83 9.51
CA VAL A 351 -21.48 17.19 9.61
C VAL A 351 -21.13 16.99 11.07
N TYR A 352 -20.84 15.73 11.43
CA TYR A 352 -20.36 15.35 12.75
C TYR A 352 -18.90 14.96 12.70
N THR A 353 -18.14 15.35 13.71
CA THR A 353 -16.74 14.94 13.84
C THR A 353 -16.26 15.05 15.28
N THR A 354 -15.25 14.26 15.64
CA THR A 354 -14.48 14.45 16.86
C THR A 354 -13.18 15.20 16.56
N VAL A 355 -12.80 16.10 17.46
CA VAL A 355 -11.62 16.97 17.32
C VAL A 355 -10.57 16.72 18.41
N ALA A 356 -9.38 17.31 18.24
CA ALA A 356 -8.18 17.00 19.03
C ALA A 356 -8.35 17.02 20.57
N ASN A 357 -9.22 17.89 21.07
CA ASN A 357 -9.51 18.07 22.51
C ASN A 357 -10.61 17.14 23.05
N GLY A 358 -11.06 16.17 22.25
CA GLY A 358 -12.07 15.17 22.64
C GLY A 358 -13.52 15.65 22.55
N ASP A 359 -13.77 16.80 21.93
CA ASP A 359 -15.14 17.26 21.64
C ASP A 359 -15.73 16.52 20.44
N LEU A 360 -16.97 16.07 20.58
CA LEU A 360 -17.86 15.81 19.46
C LEU A 360 -18.48 17.14 19.01
N CYS A 361 -18.41 17.43 17.71
CA CYS A 361 -18.88 18.68 17.12
C CYS A 361 -19.94 18.40 16.06
N CYS A 362 -20.90 19.31 15.96
CA CYS A 362 -21.88 19.37 14.88
C CYS A 362 -21.71 20.67 14.09
N VAL A 363 -21.64 20.54 12.78
CA VAL A 363 -21.35 21.64 11.85
C VAL A 363 -22.42 21.68 10.76
N ASN A 364 -22.88 22.88 10.42
CA ASN A 364 -23.68 23.10 9.23
C ASN A 364 -22.76 23.04 7.99
N PRO A 365 -22.92 22.06 7.08
CA PRO A 365 -22.05 21.91 5.92
C PRO A 365 -22.17 23.04 4.89
N ALA A 366 -23.26 23.81 4.90
CA ALA A 366 -23.50 24.87 3.92
C ALA A 366 -22.61 26.10 4.16
N ASP A 367 -22.37 26.47 5.42
CA ASP A 367 -21.67 27.70 5.80
C ASP A 367 -20.52 27.49 6.80
N GLY A 368 -20.37 26.28 7.34
CA GLY A 368 -19.34 25.92 8.30
C GLY A 368 -19.64 26.35 9.74
N GLU A 369 -20.86 26.81 10.03
CA GLU A 369 -21.27 27.19 11.39
C GLU A 369 -21.17 25.99 12.33
N ILE A 370 -20.49 26.19 13.46
CA ILE A 370 -20.38 25.18 14.52
C ILE A 370 -21.62 25.33 15.40
N LEU A 371 -22.58 24.44 15.22
CA LEU A 371 -23.87 24.48 15.91
C LEU A 371 -23.69 24.17 17.41
N TRP A 372 -22.87 23.17 17.73
CA TRP A 372 -22.53 22.83 19.11
C TRP A 372 -21.25 22.02 19.23
N ARG A 373 -20.75 21.96 20.48
CA ARG A 373 -19.64 21.11 20.93
C ARG A 373 -20.06 20.36 22.19
N HIS A 374 -19.70 19.10 22.30
CA HIS A 374 -19.95 18.28 23.47
C HIS A 374 -18.69 17.48 23.82
N GLN A 375 -18.12 17.71 25.01
CA GLN A 375 -16.88 17.05 25.42
C GLN A 375 -17.16 15.62 25.87
N LEU A 376 -16.61 14.63 25.14
CA LEU A 376 -16.76 13.21 25.46
C LEU A 376 -15.52 12.60 26.14
N ALA A 377 -14.34 13.17 25.88
CA ALA A 377 -13.09 12.75 26.50
C ALA A 377 -12.10 13.93 26.58
N PRO A 378 -10.95 13.77 27.27
CA PRO A 378 -9.89 14.79 27.29
C PRO A 378 -9.17 14.98 25.94
N ASP A 379 -9.17 13.96 25.09
CA ASP A 379 -8.49 13.95 23.80
C ASP A 379 -9.15 13.00 22.78
N GLN A 380 -8.92 13.26 21.49
CA GLN A 380 -9.19 12.34 20.40
C GLN A 380 -8.25 12.63 19.24
N VAL A 381 -7.69 11.59 18.64
CA VAL A 381 -6.71 11.72 17.55
C VAL A 381 -7.12 10.91 16.32
N HIS A 382 -7.71 9.74 16.52
CA HIS A 382 -7.77 8.70 15.49
C HIS A 382 -9.18 8.26 15.13
N ALA A 383 -9.95 7.81 16.11
CA ALA A 383 -11.16 7.08 15.82
C ALA A 383 -12.25 8.00 15.25
N SER A 384 -12.90 7.53 14.19
CA SER A 384 -13.98 8.28 13.53
C SER A 384 -15.33 7.79 14.07
N PRO A 385 -16.30 8.68 14.31
CA PRO A 385 -17.66 8.26 14.66
C PRO A 385 -18.36 7.61 13.46
N VAL A 386 -19.44 6.87 13.75
CA VAL A 386 -20.40 6.36 12.76
C VAL A 386 -21.81 6.79 13.16
N PHE A 387 -22.62 7.21 12.18
CA PHE A 387 -24.04 7.54 12.38
C PHE A 387 -24.90 6.38 11.89
N ALA A 388 -25.81 5.90 12.74
CA ALA A 388 -26.78 4.86 12.41
C ALA A 388 -28.00 4.95 13.34
N ASP A 389 -29.19 4.65 12.84
CA ASP A 389 -30.43 4.64 13.65
C ASP A 389 -30.66 5.95 14.44
N GLY A 390 -30.36 7.10 13.83
CA GLY A 390 -30.49 8.41 14.49
C GLY A 390 -29.50 8.67 15.64
N LYS A 391 -28.44 7.85 15.76
CA LYS A 391 -27.43 7.90 16.82
C LYS A 391 -26.02 7.96 16.23
N LEU A 392 -25.10 8.52 17.00
CA LEU A 392 -23.67 8.47 16.77
C LEU A 392 -23.03 7.46 17.73
N TYR A 393 -22.22 6.56 17.19
CA TYR A 393 -21.38 5.63 17.92
C TYR A 393 -19.96 6.18 17.91
N VAL A 394 -19.46 6.62 19.07
CA VAL A 394 -18.28 7.47 19.18
C VAL A 394 -17.20 6.79 20.03
N PRO A 395 -16.24 6.10 19.40
CA PRO A 395 -15.04 5.60 20.08
C PRO A 395 -14.06 6.73 20.40
N MET A 396 -13.38 6.64 21.55
CA MET A 396 -12.40 7.63 22.01
C MET A 396 -11.04 7.00 22.33
N ASN A 397 -9.97 7.79 22.21
CA ASN A 397 -8.59 7.35 22.39
C ASN A 397 -8.30 6.75 23.79
N ASN A 398 -9.00 7.23 24.82
CA ASN A 398 -8.89 6.71 26.19
C ASN A 398 -9.65 5.39 26.44
N GLY A 399 -10.21 4.78 25.39
CA GLY A 399 -11.00 3.54 25.48
C GLY A 399 -12.46 3.76 25.84
N SER A 400 -12.90 5.00 26.06
CA SER A 400 -14.34 5.26 26.23
C SER A 400 -15.08 5.13 24.89
N PHE A 401 -16.28 4.58 24.93
CA PHE A 401 -17.16 4.41 23.78
C PHE A 401 -18.56 4.93 24.14
N HIS A 402 -19.09 5.85 23.34
CA HIS A 402 -20.33 6.55 23.64
C HIS A 402 -21.39 6.30 22.57
N VAL A 403 -22.64 6.17 22.99
CA VAL A 403 -23.81 6.23 22.10
C VAL A 403 -24.49 7.57 22.35
N VAL A 404 -24.58 8.39 21.31
CA VAL A 404 -25.02 9.78 21.39
C VAL A 404 -26.16 10.01 20.43
N ARG A 405 -27.29 10.54 20.92
CA ARG A 405 -28.37 11.03 20.06
C ARG A 405 -28.14 12.52 19.79
N PRO A 406 -27.77 12.91 18.55
CA PRO A 406 -27.61 14.32 18.23
C PRO A 406 -28.97 15.00 18.01
N SER A 407 -28.99 16.31 18.23
CA SER A 407 -30.08 17.23 17.88
C SER A 407 -29.48 18.55 17.39
N ASP A 408 -30.33 19.49 16.96
CA ASP A 408 -29.86 20.84 16.59
C ASP A 408 -29.36 21.63 17.80
N GLU A 409 -29.82 21.30 19.01
CA GLU A 409 -29.50 22.03 20.24
C GLU A 409 -28.31 21.42 21.01
N GLY A 410 -27.90 20.19 20.68
CA GLY A 410 -26.81 19.52 21.36
C GLY A 410 -26.79 18.00 21.18
N ALA A 411 -26.12 17.34 22.13
CA ALA A 411 -25.89 15.89 22.15
C ALA A 411 -26.44 15.28 23.45
N ASP A 412 -27.32 14.29 23.32
CA ASP A 412 -27.82 13.48 24.43
C ASP A 412 -27.03 12.16 24.51
N VAL A 413 -26.23 11.99 25.55
CA VAL A 413 -25.40 10.79 25.74
C VAL A 413 -26.26 9.69 26.36
N LEU A 414 -26.64 8.72 25.54
CA LEU A 414 -27.50 7.60 25.95
C LEU A 414 -26.73 6.54 26.73
N CYS A 415 -25.47 6.31 26.35
CA CYS A 415 -24.63 5.26 26.91
C CYS A 415 -23.16 5.67 26.88
N SER A 416 -22.41 5.25 27.91
CA SER A 416 -20.96 5.40 28.00
C SER A 416 -20.36 4.12 28.56
N LEU A 417 -19.44 3.53 27.81
CA LEU A 417 -18.74 2.30 28.15
C LEU A 417 -17.23 2.56 28.23
N GLN A 418 -16.55 1.87 29.14
CA GLN A 418 -15.09 1.84 29.18
C GLN A 418 -14.60 0.51 28.64
N LEU A 419 -14.03 0.53 27.44
CA LEU A 419 -13.44 -0.63 26.79
C LEU A 419 -11.97 -0.80 27.21
N GLU A 420 -11.48 -2.04 27.14
CA GLU A 420 -10.06 -2.32 27.30
C GLU A 420 -9.28 -1.87 26.06
N GLY A 421 -8.22 -1.09 26.27
CA GLY A 421 -7.39 -0.53 25.20
C GLY A 421 -7.94 0.75 24.58
N ALA A 422 -7.06 1.48 23.90
CA ALA A 422 -7.44 2.67 23.13
C ALA A 422 -8.33 2.29 21.93
N CYS A 423 -9.34 3.10 21.64
CA CYS A 423 -10.12 2.98 20.42
C CYS A 423 -9.49 3.86 19.33
N VAL A 424 -9.01 3.22 18.26
CA VAL A 424 -8.32 3.87 17.14
C VAL A 424 -9.11 3.70 15.84
N ALA A 425 -9.79 2.57 15.68
CA ALA A 425 -10.64 2.24 14.54
C ALA A 425 -11.99 2.95 14.58
N ALA A 426 -12.61 3.14 13.41
CA ALA A 426 -14.04 3.48 13.36
C ALA A 426 -14.87 2.22 13.72
N PRO A 427 -16.09 2.39 14.27
CA PRO A 427 -17.01 1.26 14.43
C PRO A 427 -17.49 0.74 13.07
N ALA A 428 -17.86 -0.54 13.01
CA ALA A 428 -18.60 -1.11 11.88
C ALA A 428 -20.03 -1.41 12.32
N VAL A 429 -21.02 -1.15 11.46
CA VAL A 429 -22.44 -1.40 11.75
C VAL A 429 -22.95 -2.40 10.73
N CYS A 430 -23.41 -3.55 11.20
CA CYS A 430 -23.84 -4.63 10.32
C CYS A 430 -24.76 -5.58 11.07
N GLY A 431 -25.95 -5.85 10.54
CA GLY A 431 -26.79 -6.93 11.03
C GLY A 431 -27.47 -6.67 12.38
N GLY A 432 -27.82 -5.42 12.72
CA GLY A 432 -28.32 -5.03 14.04
C GLY A 432 -27.22 -4.90 15.10
N GLN A 433 -25.95 -5.05 14.69
CA GLN A 433 -24.80 -5.09 15.58
C GLN A 433 -23.80 -3.99 15.27
N VAL A 434 -23.07 -3.55 16.30
CA VAL A 434 -21.97 -2.58 16.20
C VAL A 434 -20.68 -3.23 16.66
N PHE A 435 -19.66 -3.22 15.82
CA PHE A 435 -18.36 -3.80 16.09
C PHE A 435 -17.32 -2.71 16.35
N VAL A 436 -16.55 -2.84 17.44
CA VAL A 436 -15.55 -1.85 17.86
C VAL A 436 -14.23 -2.55 18.12
N HIS A 437 -13.19 -2.17 17.39
CA HIS A 437 -11.85 -2.72 17.54
C HIS A 437 -10.95 -1.77 18.33
N THR A 438 -10.41 -2.27 19.44
CA THR A 438 -9.45 -1.54 20.27
C THR A 438 -8.07 -2.13 20.12
N THR A 439 -7.07 -1.42 20.62
CA THR A 439 -5.68 -1.89 20.73
C THR A 439 -5.47 -3.17 21.55
N GLN A 440 -6.54 -3.75 22.10
CA GLN A 440 -6.50 -4.99 22.90
C GLN A 440 -7.52 -6.03 22.45
N ARG A 441 -8.73 -5.62 22.02
CA ARG A 441 -9.85 -6.54 21.77
C ARG A 441 -10.78 -6.04 20.67
N LEU A 442 -11.44 -6.97 20.01
CA LEU A 442 -12.61 -6.71 19.18
C LEU A 442 -13.88 -6.96 20.00
N TYR A 443 -14.77 -5.98 20.03
CA TYR A 443 -16.06 -6.05 20.70
C TYR A 443 -17.19 -6.07 19.67
N CYS A 444 -18.26 -6.78 20.00
CA CYS A 444 -19.55 -6.64 19.36
C CYS A 444 -20.53 -6.02 20.37
N PHE A 445 -21.52 -5.27 19.90
CA PHE A 445 -22.66 -4.77 20.68
C PHE A 445 -23.96 -4.91 19.89
N GLY A 446 -25.11 -4.99 20.58
CA GLY A 446 -26.42 -5.15 19.93
C GLY A 446 -26.82 -6.60 19.69
N SER A 447 -28.07 -6.82 19.31
CA SER A 447 -28.59 -8.16 19.00
C SER A 447 -28.61 -8.36 17.48
N PRO A 448 -28.25 -9.55 16.98
CA PRO A 448 -28.30 -9.81 15.56
C PRO A 448 -29.74 -9.71 15.05
N SER A 449 -29.95 -8.97 13.95
CA SER A 449 -31.21 -8.91 13.24
C SER A 449 -31.34 -10.07 12.26
N ASP A 450 -32.51 -10.72 12.24
CA ASP A 450 -32.86 -11.72 11.23
C ASP A 450 -33.36 -11.08 9.92
N GLU A 451 -33.67 -9.78 9.94
CA GLU A 451 -34.03 -8.96 8.78
C GLU A 451 -33.13 -7.70 8.71
N PRO A 452 -31.84 -7.84 8.37
CA PRO A 452 -30.98 -6.68 8.26
C PRO A 452 -31.37 -5.78 7.07
N GLU A 453 -31.49 -4.48 7.34
CA GLU A 453 -31.65 -3.46 6.31
C GLU A 453 -30.28 -3.15 5.68
N TRP A 454 -29.95 -3.86 4.61
CA TRP A 454 -28.70 -3.63 3.89
C TRP A 454 -28.77 -2.45 2.94
N VAL A 455 -27.75 -1.58 2.98
CA VAL A 455 -27.42 -0.74 1.84
C VAL A 455 -26.64 -1.60 0.85
N THR A 456 -27.25 -1.95 -0.27
CA THR A 456 -26.48 -2.39 -1.43
C THR A 456 -25.59 -1.23 -1.84
N VAL A 457 -24.28 -1.50 -2.00
CA VAL A 457 -23.39 -0.57 -2.69
C VAL A 457 -24.08 -0.26 -4.01
N ALA A 458 -24.50 0.99 -4.21
CA ALA A 458 -25.08 1.37 -5.47
C ALA A 458 -24.07 0.96 -6.52
N ASP A 459 -24.50 0.17 -7.51
CA ASP A 459 -23.69 -0.15 -8.67
C ASP A 459 -23.01 1.15 -9.06
N SER A 460 -21.69 1.14 -9.13
CA SER A 460 -20.98 2.34 -9.58
C SER A 460 -21.48 2.52 -10.99
N ASP A 461 -22.54 3.30 -11.19
CA ASP A 461 -23.24 3.35 -12.45
C ASP A 461 -22.18 3.84 -13.43
N HIS A 462 -21.63 2.92 -14.21
CA HIS A 462 -20.61 3.17 -15.22
C HIS A 462 -21.30 3.85 -16.42
N GLY A 463 -22.31 4.68 -16.14
CA GLY A 463 -23.39 5.14 -17.00
C GLY A 463 -22.98 6.10 -18.09
N GLY A 464 -21.76 5.98 -18.60
CA GLY A 464 -21.47 6.34 -19.97
C GLY A 464 -22.02 5.24 -20.88
N SER A 465 -22.87 5.58 -21.85
CA SER A 465 -22.99 4.72 -23.02
C SER A 465 -21.58 4.63 -23.62
N ALA A 466 -21.02 3.42 -23.75
CA ALA A 466 -19.69 3.20 -24.30
C ALA A 466 -19.44 4.13 -25.49
N SER A 467 -18.58 5.11 -25.29
CA SER A 467 -18.28 6.12 -26.29
C SER A 467 -17.18 5.62 -27.22
N ALA A 468 -16.90 6.36 -28.29
CA ALA A 468 -15.80 5.98 -29.17
C ALA A 468 -14.47 5.96 -28.38
N PRO A 469 -13.56 5.00 -28.67
CA PRO A 469 -12.23 4.98 -28.07
C PRO A 469 -11.51 6.34 -28.16
N SER A 470 -10.96 6.81 -27.06
CA SER A 470 -10.27 8.12 -26.96
C SER A 470 -8.86 8.03 -26.40
N ALA A 471 -8.48 6.94 -25.74
CA ALA A 471 -7.15 6.72 -25.20
C ALA A 471 -6.76 5.24 -25.22
N ALA A 472 -5.50 4.94 -24.90
CA ALA A 472 -5.01 3.58 -24.70
C ALA A 472 -4.18 3.47 -23.41
N ARG A 473 -4.24 2.30 -22.76
CA ARG A 473 -3.40 1.94 -21.61
C ARG A 473 -2.73 0.58 -21.80
N LEU A 474 -1.64 0.35 -21.07
CA LEU A 474 -1.01 -0.98 -20.95
C LEU A 474 -1.38 -1.59 -19.60
N VAL A 475 -1.73 -2.87 -19.59
CA VAL A 475 -2.02 -3.64 -18.37
C VAL A 475 -1.28 -4.97 -18.43
N PRO A 476 -0.32 -5.24 -17.51
CA PRO A 476 0.21 -4.34 -16.49
C PRO A 476 0.88 -3.07 -17.05
N GLY A 477 0.70 -1.96 -16.35
CA GLY A 477 1.38 -0.68 -16.53
C GLY A 477 2.72 -0.60 -15.79
N ASP A 478 3.02 -1.53 -14.89
CA ASP A 478 4.35 -1.74 -14.30
C ASP A 478 4.76 -3.21 -14.43
N VAL A 479 5.91 -3.44 -15.06
CA VAL A 479 6.38 -4.78 -15.39
C VAL A 479 7.76 -5.00 -14.77
N LEU A 480 7.89 -6.09 -14.02
CA LEU A 480 9.16 -6.57 -13.49
C LEU A 480 9.53 -7.89 -14.16
N LEU A 481 10.73 -7.96 -14.75
CA LEU A 481 11.24 -9.15 -15.42
C LEU A 481 12.65 -9.49 -14.94
N ARG A 482 13.10 -10.70 -15.23
CA ARG A 482 14.50 -11.10 -15.19
C ARG A 482 15.14 -11.03 -16.57
N VAL A 483 16.46 -10.88 -16.60
CA VAL A 483 17.25 -11.06 -17.83
C VAL A 483 16.95 -12.42 -18.44
N GLY A 484 16.63 -12.44 -19.73
CA GLY A 484 16.25 -13.62 -20.50
C GLY A 484 14.74 -13.83 -20.65
N GLU A 485 13.91 -13.18 -19.83
CA GLU A 485 12.45 -13.29 -19.94
C GLU A 485 11.91 -12.48 -21.13
N THR A 486 10.81 -12.98 -21.70
CA THR A 486 10.14 -12.40 -22.85
C THR A 486 8.97 -11.54 -22.39
N LEU A 487 8.87 -10.33 -22.94
CA LEU A 487 7.69 -9.48 -22.87
C LEU A 487 6.99 -9.49 -24.23
N ASP A 488 5.68 -9.78 -24.24
CA ASP A 488 4.88 -9.83 -25.46
C ASP A 488 3.59 -9.00 -25.32
N LEU A 489 3.26 -8.25 -26.37
CA LEU A 489 2.10 -7.35 -26.47
C LEU A 489 0.97 -8.03 -27.25
N GLY A 490 0.13 -8.83 -26.57
CA GLY A 490 -1.00 -9.55 -27.16
C GLY A 490 -1.97 -10.14 -26.13
N GLU A 491 -3.12 -10.65 -26.57
CA GLU A 491 -4.19 -11.22 -25.70
C GLU A 491 -3.76 -12.41 -24.85
N ARG A 492 -2.68 -13.09 -25.23
CA ARG A 492 -2.07 -14.22 -24.50
C ARG A 492 -0.67 -13.89 -23.97
N GLY A 493 -0.23 -12.63 -24.13
CA GLY A 493 1.09 -12.13 -23.74
C GLY A 493 1.06 -11.42 -22.39
N GLY A 494 2.24 -11.21 -21.80
CA GLY A 494 2.37 -10.64 -20.45
C GLY A 494 1.94 -9.18 -20.28
N VAL A 495 1.63 -8.44 -21.36
CA VAL A 495 1.04 -7.09 -21.31
C VAL A 495 -0.02 -6.92 -22.40
N SER A 496 -1.21 -6.50 -21.99
CA SER A 496 -2.32 -6.17 -22.89
C SER A 496 -2.36 -4.68 -23.20
N VAL A 497 -2.73 -4.33 -24.45
CA VAL A 497 -2.97 -2.96 -24.89
C VAL A 497 -4.47 -2.73 -24.92
N ARG A 498 -4.99 -1.90 -24.03
CA ARG A 498 -6.44 -1.70 -23.82
C ARG A 498 -6.86 -0.33 -24.34
N ALA A 499 -7.95 -0.28 -25.11
CA ALA A 499 -8.59 0.98 -25.49
C ALA A 499 -9.49 1.47 -24.36
N LEU A 500 -9.47 2.78 -24.13
CA LEU A 500 -10.33 3.45 -23.16
C LEU A 500 -11.23 4.45 -23.88
N ASP A 501 -12.44 4.60 -23.37
CA ASP A 501 -13.38 5.64 -23.80
C ASP A 501 -13.16 6.96 -23.03
N VAL A 502 -13.94 8.01 -23.31
CA VAL A 502 -13.73 9.33 -22.68
C VAL A 502 -14.04 9.34 -21.18
N ALA A 503 -14.84 8.37 -20.71
CA ALA A 503 -15.13 8.17 -19.30
C ALA A 503 -14.08 7.27 -18.63
N GLY A 504 -13.09 6.75 -19.37
CA GLY A 504 -12.05 5.87 -18.88
C GLY A 504 -12.46 4.39 -18.81
N ASP A 505 -13.61 4.03 -19.38
CA ASP A 505 -14.09 2.64 -19.40
C ASP A 505 -13.27 1.80 -20.39
N ASP A 506 -12.99 0.55 -20.02
CA ASP A 506 -12.19 -0.36 -20.82
C ASP A 506 -13.03 -0.96 -21.97
N LEU A 507 -12.65 -0.65 -23.21
CA LEU A 507 -13.34 -1.07 -24.43
C LEU A 507 -12.75 -2.34 -25.05
N GLY A 508 -11.82 -3.00 -24.36
CA GLY A 508 -11.15 -4.21 -24.84
C GLY A 508 -9.80 -3.94 -25.49
N VAL A 509 -9.27 -4.98 -26.14
CA VAL A 509 -7.91 -4.97 -26.69
C VAL A 509 -7.83 -4.19 -28.00
N VAL A 510 -6.79 -3.36 -28.14
CA VAL A 510 -6.47 -2.62 -29.36
C VAL A 510 -5.11 -3.02 -29.90
N ALA A 511 -4.98 -3.14 -31.21
CA ALA A 511 -3.73 -3.52 -31.84
C ALA A 511 -2.67 -2.41 -31.74
N PRO A 512 -1.41 -2.73 -31.41
CA PRO A 512 -0.30 -1.80 -31.48
C PRO A 512 0.04 -1.48 -32.94
N SER A 513 0.27 -0.20 -33.25
CA SER A 513 0.75 0.26 -34.57
C SER A 513 2.26 0.44 -34.60
N GLN A 514 2.86 0.86 -33.48
CA GLN A 514 4.31 1.00 -33.32
C GLN A 514 4.69 0.81 -31.84
N VAL A 515 5.82 0.16 -31.59
CA VAL A 515 6.34 -0.08 -30.23
C VAL A 515 7.73 0.53 -30.10
N GLU A 516 7.91 1.40 -29.09
CA GLU A 516 9.20 1.93 -28.70
C GLU A 516 9.71 1.17 -27.47
N TRP A 517 10.62 0.23 -27.73
CA TRP A 517 11.23 -0.60 -26.72
C TRP A 517 12.32 0.15 -25.94
N PRO A 518 12.35 0.04 -24.60
CA PRO A 518 13.43 0.64 -23.82
C PRO A 518 14.75 -0.12 -24.01
N ALA A 519 15.88 0.53 -23.75
CA ALA A 519 17.21 0.10 -24.18
C ALA A 519 17.70 -1.27 -23.67
N MET A 520 17.03 -1.85 -22.66
CA MET A 520 17.31 -3.21 -22.17
C MET A 520 16.70 -4.32 -23.03
N PHE A 521 15.84 -3.99 -24.01
CA PHE A 521 15.28 -4.93 -24.99
C PHE A 521 15.92 -4.77 -26.36
N ALA A 522 17.24 -4.57 -26.39
CA ALA A 522 17.98 -4.42 -27.65
C ALA A 522 17.73 -5.64 -28.56
N GLY A 523 17.26 -5.40 -29.79
CA GLY A 523 16.90 -6.46 -30.73
C GLY A 523 15.46 -6.95 -30.65
N ALA A 524 14.57 -6.29 -29.88
CA ALA A 524 13.13 -6.57 -29.93
C ALA A 524 12.56 -6.42 -31.35
N ILE A 525 11.60 -7.27 -31.70
CA ILE A 525 11.00 -7.34 -33.04
C ILE A 525 9.49 -7.24 -32.92
N GLY A 526 8.92 -6.18 -33.48
CA GLY A 526 7.47 -5.94 -33.43
C GLY A 526 6.97 -5.85 -31.98
N ASN A 527 6.09 -6.78 -31.63
CA ASN A 527 5.36 -6.80 -30.37
C ASN A 527 6.06 -7.62 -29.27
N THR A 528 7.19 -8.25 -29.58
CA THR A 528 7.88 -9.15 -28.66
C THR A 528 9.32 -8.68 -28.42
N GLY A 529 9.71 -8.62 -27.16
CA GLY A 529 11.05 -8.23 -26.72
C GLY A 529 11.58 -9.18 -25.65
N ILE A 530 12.86 -9.56 -25.75
CA ILE A 530 13.54 -10.35 -24.71
C ILE A 530 14.42 -9.41 -23.89
N ALA A 531 14.29 -9.45 -22.57
CA ALA A 531 15.08 -8.66 -21.64
C ALA A 531 16.56 -9.06 -21.70
N GLN A 532 17.43 -8.21 -22.27
CA GLN A 532 18.84 -8.54 -22.52
C GLN A 532 19.78 -8.20 -21.37
N LYS A 533 19.40 -7.24 -20.52
CA LYS A 533 20.25 -6.73 -19.45
C LYS A 533 19.44 -6.07 -18.35
N VAL A 534 20.03 -5.99 -17.16
CA VAL A 534 19.52 -5.21 -16.04
C VAL A 534 19.31 -3.75 -16.46
N GLY A 535 18.15 -3.20 -16.14
CA GLY A 535 17.77 -1.85 -16.54
C GLY A 535 16.38 -1.44 -16.06
N ALA A 536 16.08 -0.15 -16.18
CA ALA A 536 14.71 0.34 -16.04
C ALA A 536 14.40 1.39 -17.12
N GLY A 537 13.16 1.40 -17.61
CA GLY A 537 12.76 2.24 -18.74
C GLY A 537 11.25 2.28 -18.94
N VAL A 538 10.83 3.04 -19.95
CA VAL A 538 9.41 3.17 -20.32
C VAL A 538 9.22 2.47 -21.66
N LEU A 539 8.28 1.54 -21.72
CA LEU A 539 7.74 1.00 -22.94
C LEU A 539 6.65 1.95 -23.44
N LYS A 540 6.71 2.38 -24.70
CA LYS A 540 5.63 3.16 -25.32
C LYS A 540 5.04 2.41 -26.49
N VAL A 541 3.72 2.37 -26.53
CA VAL A 541 2.96 1.68 -27.58
C VAL A 541 2.02 2.69 -28.22
N HIS A 542 2.24 2.95 -29.51
CA HIS A 542 1.35 3.74 -30.33
C HIS A 542 0.20 2.85 -30.81
N THR A 543 -1.00 3.40 -30.83
CA THR A 543 -2.23 2.73 -31.27
C THR A 543 -3.03 3.67 -32.17
N ALA A 544 -4.17 3.21 -32.68
CA ALA A 544 -5.09 4.07 -33.43
C ALA A 544 -5.74 5.17 -32.57
N VAL A 545 -5.70 5.06 -31.24
CA VAL A 545 -6.46 5.89 -30.29
C VAL A 545 -5.56 6.66 -29.31
N GLY A 546 -4.24 6.58 -29.47
CA GLY A 546 -3.27 7.29 -28.63
C GLY A 546 -2.01 6.50 -28.34
N VAL A 547 -1.20 7.02 -27.41
CA VAL A 547 0.05 6.40 -26.95
C VAL A 547 -0.14 5.88 -25.53
N ALA A 548 0.03 4.59 -25.33
CA ALA A 548 0.03 3.95 -24.03
C ALA A 548 1.46 3.77 -23.51
N ILE A 549 1.65 3.84 -22.19
CA ILE A 549 2.96 3.67 -21.56
C ILE A 549 2.91 2.62 -20.45
N ALA A 550 4.02 1.90 -20.29
CA ALA A 550 4.28 1.05 -19.12
C ALA A 550 5.69 1.29 -18.60
N ARG A 551 5.86 1.23 -17.28
CA ARG A 551 7.17 1.14 -16.64
C ARG A 551 7.65 -0.29 -16.75
N VAL A 552 8.91 -0.46 -17.10
CA VAL A 552 9.54 -1.79 -17.18
C VAL A 552 10.85 -1.77 -16.42
N ARG A 553 11.02 -2.74 -15.52
CA ARG A 553 12.27 -3.05 -14.84
C ARG A 553 12.73 -4.44 -15.20
N VAL A 554 14.03 -4.58 -15.40
CA VAL A 554 14.71 -5.85 -15.56
C VAL A 554 15.73 -5.99 -14.44
N VAL A 555 15.62 -7.06 -13.67
CA VAL A 555 16.58 -7.46 -12.63
C VAL A 555 17.34 -8.71 -13.08
N GLN A 556 18.41 -9.04 -12.38
CA GLN A 556 19.23 -10.21 -12.72
C GLN A 556 18.65 -11.48 -12.07
N GLY A 557 18.62 -12.59 -12.80
CA GLY A 557 18.36 -13.92 -12.24
C GLY A 557 19.59 -14.50 -11.54
N LEU A 558 19.44 -15.57 -10.75
CA LEU A 558 20.57 -16.21 -10.06
C LEU A 558 21.38 -17.10 -11.01
N PRO A 559 22.72 -17.20 -10.85
CA PRO A 559 23.59 -16.40 -9.98
C PRO A 559 23.99 -15.07 -10.65
N TRP A 560 24.50 -14.13 -9.85
CA TRP A 560 25.12 -12.91 -10.38
C TRP A 560 26.10 -12.22 -9.41
N ALA A 561 26.92 -11.33 -9.98
CA ALA A 561 27.84 -10.47 -9.24
C ALA A 561 27.95 -9.07 -9.87
N GLU A 562 28.26 -8.07 -9.05
CA GLU A 562 28.49 -6.68 -9.43
C GLU A 562 29.70 -6.13 -8.64
N ASP A 563 30.76 -5.75 -9.35
CA ASP A 563 31.98 -5.13 -8.83
C ASP A 563 32.05 -3.62 -9.17
N PHE A 564 31.03 -3.09 -9.86
CA PHE A 564 30.89 -1.71 -10.29
C PHE A 564 31.95 -1.20 -11.27
N GLU A 565 32.94 -2.00 -11.66
CA GLU A 565 34.08 -1.57 -12.48
C GLU A 565 33.68 -1.21 -13.90
N SER A 566 32.58 -1.78 -14.40
CA SER A 566 32.01 -1.44 -15.71
C SER A 566 31.38 -0.04 -15.77
N SER A 567 31.19 0.62 -14.62
CA SER A 567 30.49 1.90 -14.52
C SER A 567 31.28 3.07 -15.12
N VAL A 568 30.59 3.91 -15.90
CA VAL A 568 31.17 5.13 -16.48
C VAL A 568 30.82 6.34 -15.63
N LEU A 569 31.81 6.86 -14.89
CA LEU A 569 31.65 8.03 -14.00
C LEU A 569 31.52 9.32 -14.81
N ASN A 570 30.29 9.77 -15.06
CA ASN A 570 30.00 10.93 -15.91
C ASN A 570 28.88 11.85 -15.40
N LYS A 571 28.38 11.61 -14.18
CA LYS A 571 27.38 12.44 -13.51
C LYS A 571 28.06 13.29 -12.43
N PRO A 572 27.54 14.49 -12.14
CA PRO A 572 28.05 15.27 -11.02
C PRO A 572 27.64 14.60 -9.69
N GLY A 573 28.62 14.41 -8.81
CA GLY A 573 28.42 14.03 -7.41
C GLY A 573 28.15 15.23 -6.52
N ASP A 574 27.87 14.96 -5.24
CA ASP A 574 27.51 15.98 -4.24
C ASP A 574 28.62 17.03 -3.98
N HIS A 575 29.88 16.69 -4.27
CA HIS A 575 31.05 17.54 -4.03
C HIS A 575 31.82 17.89 -5.32
N GLY A 576 31.17 17.74 -6.49
CA GLY A 576 31.74 18.07 -7.80
C GLY A 576 32.65 16.99 -8.40
N GLU A 577 32.81 15.87 -7.73
CA GLU A 577 33.41 14.66 -8.30
C GLU A 577 32.52 14.06 -9.39
N LYS A 578 33.08 13.16 -10.21
CA LYS A 578 32.31 12.39 -11.17
C LYS A 578 31.86 11.07 -10.55
N VAL A 579 30.58 10.79 -10.66
CA VAL A 579 29.92 9.56 -10.20
C VAL A 579 29.13 8.91 -11.33
N ALA A 580 28.63 7.71 -11.11
CA ALA A 580 27.59 7.10 -11.93
C ALA A 580 26.36 6.78 -11.07
N PHE A 581 25.20 6.60 -11.73
CA PHE A 581 24.04 6.07 -11.04
C PHE A 581 24.24 4.58 -10.73
N PRO A 582 23.60 4.05 -9.68
CA PRO A 582 23.56 2.60 -9.44
C PRO A 582 22.94 1.87 -10.63
N PRO A 583 23.16 0.54 -10.77
CA PRO A 583 22.55 -0.26 -11.82
C PRO A 583 21.05 0.03 -12.00
N GLY A 584 20.65 0.30 -13.24
CA GLY A 584 19.26 0.58 -13.56
C GLY A 584 18.39 -0.65 -13.27
N GLY A 585 17.26 -0.49 -12.60
CA GLY A 585 16.41 -1.63 -12.19
C GLY A 585 16.47 -1.90 -10.69
N TRP A 586 17.49 -1.46 -9.97
CA TRP A 586 17.52 -1.51 -8.51
C TRP A 586 16.56 -0.47 -7.93
N ILE A 587 15.46 -0.93 -7.33
CA ILE A 587 14.41 -0.08 -6.80
C ILE A 587 14.83 0.50 -5.44
N GLY A 588 14.50 1.76 -5.18
CA GLY A 588 14.93 2.44 -3.96
C GLY A 588 16.41 2.84 -3.90
N ALA A 589 17.24 2.48 -4.90
CA ALA A 589 18.66 2.83 -4.92
C ALA A 589 18.95 4.23 -5.48
N PHE A 590 18.15 4.69 -6.44
CA PHE A 590 18.36 5.96 -7.14
C PHE A 590 18.42 7.15 -6.17
N LYS A 591 19.46 8.00 -6.31
CA LYS A 591 19.78 9.15 -5.43
C LYS A 591 20.10 8.83 -3.97
N LYS A 592 19.90 7.59 -3.51
CA LYS A 592 20.36 7.13 -2.19
C LYS A 592 21.76 6.51 -2.26
N TRP A 593 22.13 6.01 -3.43
CA TRP A 593 23.43 5.43 -3.77
C TRP A 593 23.94 5.98 -5.09
N GLU A 594 25.25 5.92 -5.27
CA GLU A 594 25.98 6.28 -6.48
C GLU A 594 27.23 5.40 -6.61
N VAL A 595 27.72 5.19 -7.82
CA VAL A 595 29.03 4.57 -8.03
C VAL A 595 30.09 5.66 -8.07
N ALA A 596 31.14 5.53 -7.27
CA ALA A 596 32.21 6.50 -7.13
C ALA A 596 33.59 5.84 -7.19
N ASP A 597 34.61 6.62 -7.53
CA ASP A 597 36.00 6.19 -7.40
C ASP A 597 36.41 6.16 -5.93
N LEU A 598 37.08 5.08 -5.53
CA LEU A 598 37.70 4.92 -4.23
C LEU A 598 38.99 4.12 -4.38
N GLU A 599 40.12 4.75 -4.07
CA GLU A 599 41.45 4.10 -4.09
C GLU A 599 41.82 3.46 -5.44
N GLY A 600 41.32 4.04 -6.54
CA GLY A 600 41.60 3.57 -7.90
C GLY A 600 40.67 2.45 -8.40
N GLY A 601 39.71 2.02 -7.59
CA GLY A 601 38.59 1.16 -7.99
C GLY A 601 37.25 1.90 -7.96
N LYS A 602 36.20 1.29 -8.48
CA LYS A 602 34.83 1.80 -8.42
C LYS A 602 34.03 1.04 -7.40
N VAL A 603 33.29 1.77 -6.57
CA VAL A 603 32.49 1.19 -5.49
C VAL A 603 31.12 1.84 -5.44
N LEU A 604 30.15 1.13 -4.91
CA LEU A 604 28.85 1.72 -4.61
C LEU A 604 28.94 2.48 -3.28
N ARG A 605 28.76 3.79 -3.34
CA ARG A 605 28.80 4.72 -2.22
C ARG A 605 27.39 5.19 -1.87
N LYS A 606 27.04 5.16 -0.59
CA LYS A 606 25.81 5.79 -0.09
C LYS A 606 25.97 7.31 -0.10
N THR A 607 24.97 8.02 -0.63
CA THR A 607 24.95 9.49 -0.70
C THR A 607 24.65 10.12 0.67
N LEU A 608 25.06 11.38 0.83
CA LEU A 608 24.80 12.19 2.02
C LEU A 608 23.86 13.39 1.75
N ALA A 609 23.56 13.68 0.47
CA ALA A 609 22.75 14.81 0.03
C ALA A 609 21.40 14.98 0.72
N ASN A 610 20.69 13.89 1.01
CA ASN A 610 19.34 13.96 1.57
C ASN A 610 19.28 13.37 2.98
N PRO A 611 19.11 14.20 4.03
CA PRO A 611 18.96 13.74 5.40
C PRO A 611 17.77 12.79 5.63
N LEU A 612 16.73 12.84 4.79
CA LEU A 612 15.62 11.88 4.84
C LEU A 612 16.10 10.45 4.61
N PHE A 613 17.19 10.26 3.85
CA PHE A 613 17.77 8.97 3.52
C PHE A 613 19.07 8.70 4.29
N GLN A 614 19.15 9.12 5.56
CA GLN A 614 20.21 8.66 6.45
C GLN A 614 20.26 7.14 6.53
N ARG A 615 19.10 6.47 6.53
CA ARG A 615 18.95 5.05 6.20
C ARG A 615 18.59 4.94 4.72
N ALA A 616 19.29 4.08 4.00
CA ALA A 616 19.02 3.78 2.61
C ALA A 616 18.96 2.27 2.42
N MET A 617 17.80 1.79 1.98
CA MET A 617 17.58 0.43 1.52
C MET A 617 17.22 0.47 0.04
N GLY A 618 17.70 -0.52 -0.72
CA GLY A 618 17.32 -0.75 -2.10
C GLY A 618 17.29 -2.24 -2.42
N PHE A 619 16.38 -2.65 -3.30
CA PHE A 619 16.21 -4.05 -3.70
C PHE A 619 16.77 -4.27 -5.09
N THR A 620 17.52 -5.36 -5.24
CA THR A 620 18.38 -5.62 -6.39
C THR A 620 17.96 -6.84 -7.21
N GLY A 621 17.02 -7.64 -6.71
CA GLY A 621 16.48 -8.81 -7.40
C GLY A 621 14.95 -8.85 -7.41
N HIS A 622 14.40 -10.02 -7.73
CA HIS A 622 12.96 -10.26 -7.81
C HIS A 622 12.41 -10.71 -6.43
N PRO A 623 11.20 -10.30 -6.00
CA PRO A 623 10.64 -10.62 -4.68
C PRO A 623 10.38 -12.11 -4.41
N ASP A 624 10.13 -12.91 -5.44
CA ASP A 624 9.92 -14.36 -5.32
C ASP A 624 11.23 -15.18 -5.14
N MET A 625 12.39 -14.52 -5.14
CA MET A 625 13.67 -15.20 -5.01
C MET A 625 13.74 -15.89 -3.64
N SER A 626 14.25 -17.11 -3.64
CA SER A 626 14.38 -17.94 -2.44
C SER A 626 15.65 -18.79 -2.52
N ASN A 627 16.04 -19.32 -1.37
CA ASN A 627 17.18 -20.23 -1.20
C ASN A 627 18.46 -19.69 -1.84
N TYR A 628 18.86 -18.47 -1.45
CA TYR A 628 20.07 -17.85 -1.96
C TYR A 628 21.00 -17.31 -0.87
N THR A 629 22.29 -17.29 -1.21
CA THR A 629 23.38 -16.74 -0.41
C THR A 629 23.80 -15.41 -0.99
N VAL A 630 23.94 -14.41 -0.12
CA VAL A 630 24.44 -13.08 -0.45
C VAL A 630 25.83 -12.91 0.13
N GLN A 631 26.76 -12.41 -0.68
CA GLN A 631 28.08 -11.99 -0.23
C GLN A 631 28.42 -10.59 -0.76
N VAL A 632 29.02 -9.75 0.08
CA VAL A 632 29.40 -8.38 -0.29
C VAL A 632 30.62 -7.93 0.51
N ASP A 633 31.46 -7.09 -0.09
CA ASP A 633 32.49 -6.35 0.63
C ASP A 633 31.94 -5.01 1.12
N ILE A 634 32.18 -4.73 2.41
CA ILE A 634 31.67 -3.58 3.12
C ILE A 634 32.84 -2.77 3.68
N ARG A 635 32.78 -1.46 3.47
CA ARG A 635 33.61 -0.48 4.17
C ARG A 635 32.74 0.67 4.65
N THR A 636 33.07 1.19 5.82
CA THR A 636 32.45 2.43 6.30
C THR A 636 33.47 3.43 6.77
N ASP A 637 33.10 4.69 6.65
CA ASP A 637 33.77 5.77 7.36
C ASP A 637 33.16 5.97 8.75
N GLY A 638 33.87 6.72 9.59
CA GLY A 638 33.40 7.06 10.92
C GLY A 638 34.50 7.59 11.82
N ASN A 639 34.12 7.86 13.06
CA ASN A 639 35.04 8.21 14.13
C ASN A 639 34.57 7.57 15.45
N ARG A 640 35.31 7.82 16.55
CA ARG A 640 34.99 7.27 17.88
C ARG A 640 33.57 7.57 18.39
N ARG A 641 32.93 8.66 17.93
CA ARG A 641 31.61 9.13 18.38
C ARG A 641 30.47 8.78 17.42
N SER A 642 30.77 8.47 16.17
CA SER A 642 29.76 8.19 15.14
C SER A 642 30.35 7.31 14.04
N MET A 643 29.84 6.09 13.95
CA MET A 643 30.18 5.08 12.96
C MET A 643 28.94 4.75 12.13
N CYS A 644 29.12 4.54 10.82
CA CYS A 644 28.04 4.08 9.96
C CYS A 644 27.73 2.60 10.20
N SER A 645 26.59 2.15 9.67
CA SER A 645 26.26 0.73 9.56
C SER A 645 25.98 0.39 8.10
N ALA A 646 26.28 -0.84 7.71
CA ALA A 646 26.19 -1.27 6.32
C ALA A 646 25.87 -2.76 6.26
N GLY A 647 25.13 -3.17 5.25
CA GLY A 647 24.64 -4.53 5.18
C GLY A 647 23.88 -4.84 3.91
N VAL A 648 23.17 -5.96 3.94
CA VAL A 648 22.38 -6.49 2.84
C VAL A 648 21.02 -6.95 3.34
N VAL A 649 20.09 -7.06 2.40
CA VAL A 649 18.85 -7.81 2.59
C VAL A 649 19.05 -9.21 2.00
N ASN A 650 18.74 -10.24 2.78
CA ASN A 650 18.62 -11.62 2.29
C ASN A 650 17.28 -12.17 2.76
N GLN A 651 16.39 -12.50 1.80
CA GLN A 651 15.03 -13.01 2.03
C GLN A 651 14.31 -12.28 3.16
N ARG A 652 14.09 -10.97 3.01
CA ARG A 652 13.33 -10.15 3.97
C ARG A 652 13.96 -10.02 5.38
N TYR A 653 15.21 -10.43 5.55
CA TYR A 653 16.05 -10.09 6.71
C TYR A 653 17.05 -9.01 6.34
N LEU A 654 17.25 -8.04 7.23
CA LEU A 654 18.36 -7.10 7.21
C LEU A 654 19.53 -7.67 8.02
N ILE A 655 20.64 -7.94 7.35
CA ILE A 655 21.90 -8.41 7.95
C ILE A 655 22.94 -7.32 7.79
N GLN A 656 23.48 -6.82 8.90
CA GLN A 656 24.35 -5.64 8.87
C GLN A 656 25.49 -5.67 9.88
N LEU A 657 26.59 -5.04 9.48
CA LEU A 657 27.68 -4.63 10.35
C LEU A 657 27.34 -3.27 10.94
N MET A 658 27.10 -3.26 12.26
CA MET A 658 26.68 -2.09 12.99
C MET A 658 27.86 -1.38 13.63
N GLY A 659 28.29 -0.27 13.05
CA GLY A 659 29.48 0.42 13.53
C GLY A 659 29.36 0.99 14.95
N ASN A 660 28.25 1.65 15.28
CA ASN A 660 28.08 2.26 16.62
C ASN A 660 27.92 1.22 17.74
N TYR A 661 27.24 0.12 17.43
CA TYR A 661 26.99 -0.97 18.37
C TYR A 661 28.11 -2.01 18.38
N ARG A 662 29.04 -1.97 17.42
CA ARG A 662 30.14 -2.92 17.25
C ARG A 662 29.65 -4.37 17.20
N ALA A 663 28.65 -4.62 16.37
CA ALA A 663 28.01 -5.91 16.25
C ALA A 663 27.73 -6.31 14.80
N LEU A 664 27.70 -7.60 14.54
CA LEU A 664 27.00 -8.19 13.39
C LEU A 664 25.57 -8.48 13.85
N GLN A 665 24.58 -7.96 13.13
CA GLN A 665 23.16 -8.11 13.46
C GLN A 665 22.41 -8.85 12.35
N ILE A 666 21.49 -9.74 12.74
CA ILE A 666 20.36 -10.19 11.92
C ILE A 666 19.09 -9.59 12.50
N SER A 667 18.28 -8.97 11.64
CA SER A 667 16.96 -8.46 12.01
C SER A 667 15.95 -8.63 10.90
N SER A 668 14.66 -8.72 11.25
CA SER A 668 13.57 -8.66 10.28
C SER A 668 12.76 -7.37 10.48
N ASN A 669 12.35 -7.10 11.72
CA ASN A 669 11.92 -5.81 12.23
C ASN A 669 12.59 -5.67 13.63
N ASP A 670 12.96 -4.45 14.02
CA ASP A 670 13.76 -4.19 15.21
C ASP A 670 13.08 -4.57 16.56
N GLU A 671 11.76 -4.80 16.55
CA GLU A 671 10.98 -5.26 17.71
C GLU A 671 10.61 -6.74 17.64
N ARG A 672 10.82 -7.39 16.48
CA ARG A 672 10.55 -8.80 16.25
C ARG A 672 11.81 -9.66 16.38
N ILE A 673 12.79 -9.42 15.50
CA ILE A 673 14.07 -10.16 15.49
C ILE A 673 15.20 -9.15 15.50
N LYS A 674 16.08 -9.28 16.50
CA LYS A 674 17.22 -8.37 16.70
C LYS A 674 18.38 -9.09 17.38
N GLU A 675 18.91 -10.10 16.70
CA GLU A 675 20.00 -10.93 17.23
C GLU A 675 21.36 -10.39 16.81
N ARG A 676 22.33 -10.45 17.73
CA ARG A 676 23.63 -9.78 17.57
C ARG A 676 24.77 -10.60 18.14
N VAL A 677 25.93 -10.53 17.50
CA VAL A 677 27.22 -10.95 18.07
C VAL A 677 28.22 -9.82 17.97
N ASP A 678 29.20 -9.81 18.87
CA ASP A 678 30.27 -8.82 18.85
C ASP A 678 31.06 -8.88 17.53
N PHE A 679 31.13 -7.74 16.86
CA PHE A 679 31.94 -7.56 15.65
C PHE A 679 32.39 -6.10 15.54
N SER A 680 33.67 -5.86 15.80
CA SER A 680 34.22 -4.50 15.84
C SER A 680 34.83 -4.10 14.50
N MET A 681 34.04 -3.42 13.69
CA MET A 681 34.50 -2.85 12.42
C MET A 681 35.37 -1.60 12.64
N LYS A 682 36.44 -1.46 11.87
CA LYS A 682 37.32 -0.28 11.88
C LYS A 682 37.01 0.66 10.70
N PRO A 683 36.96 1.99 10.90
CA PRO A 683 36.85 2.94 9.79
C PRO A 683 37.92 2.71 8.72
N GLY A 684 37.52 2.79 7.46
CA GLY A 684 38.45 2.68 6.33
C GLY A 684 38.96 1.27 6.04
N VAL A 685 38.50 0.25 6.77
CA VAL A 685 38.87 -1.16 6.55
C VAL A 685 37.71 -1.88 5.84
N TRP A 686 38.07 -2.73 4.88
CA TRP A 686 37.13 -3.59 4.15
C TRP A 686 36.89 -4.91 4.88
N TYR A 687 35.63 -5.34 4.89
CA TYR A 687 35.19 -6.61 5.45
C TYR A 687 34.27 -7.32 4.47
N THR A 688 34.43 -8.63 4.31
CA THR A 688 33.47 -9.44 3.56
C THR A 688 32.36 -9.88 4.51
N LEU A 689 31.10 -9.63 4.12
CA LEU A 689 29.90 -10.11 4.79
C LEU A 689 29.26 -11.19 3.92
N LYS A 690 28.97 -12.36 4.50
CA LYS A 690 28.24 -13.46 3.86
C LYS A 690 27.02 -13.82 4.70
N THR A 691 25.88 -14.04 4.04
CA THR A 691 24.62 -14.39 4.69
C THR A 691 23.81 -15.37 3.86
N ARG A 692 23.10 -16.27 4.53
CA ARG A 692 22.30 -17.35 3.95
C ARG A 692 21.02 -17.54 4.77
N VAL A 693 19.92 -17.87 4.10
CA VAL A 693 18.68 -18.31 4.74
C VAL A 693 18.39 -19.73 4.28
N ASP A 694 18.21 -20.63 5.24
CA ASP A 694 17.85 -22.03 5.01
C ASP A 694 16.46 -22.28 5.58
N VAL A 695 15.54 -22.76 4.74
CA VAL A 695 14.19 -23.15 5.16
C VAL A 695 14.07 -24.66 5.08
N ASN A 696 13.75 -25.28 6.20
CA ASN A 696 13.56 -26.71 6.35
C ASN A 696 12.21 -27.16 5.80
N ALA A 697 12.09 -28.46 5.50
CA ALA A 697 10.85 -29.04 4.98
C ALA A 697 9.67 -28.97 5.97
N ASP A 698 9.93 -28.83 7.27
CA ASP A 698 8.91 -28.66 8.32
C ASP A 698 8.44 -27.22 8.48
N GLY A 699 8.96 -26.29 7.66
CA GLY A 699 8.63 -24.87 7.71
C GLY A 699 9.49 -24.05 8.69
N SER A 700 10.32 -24.68 9.52
CA SER A 700 11.32 -23.96 10.33
C SER A 700 12.51 -23.53 9.47
N GLY A 701 13.42 -22.72 9.99
CA GLY A 701 14.64 -22.36 9.28
C GLY A 701 15.66 -21.63 10.11
N VAL A 702 16.79 -21.32 9.48
CA VAL A 702 17.92 -20.65 10.12
C VAL A 702 18.41 -19.51 9.22
N VAL A 703 18.56 -18.33 9.80
CA VAL A 703 19.25 -17.20 9.17
C VAL A 703 20.67 -17.17 9.68
N SER A 704 21.65 -17.30 8.78
CA SER A 704 23.06 -17.37 9.13
C SER A 704 23.85 -16.21 8.55
N ALA A 705 24.76 -15.64 9.33
CA ALA A 705 25.64 -14.56 8.90
C ALA A 705 27.05 -14.72 9.46
N LYS A 706 28.05 -14.31 8.67
CA LYS A 706 29.44 -14.20 9.12
C LYS A 706 30.14 -13.06 8.40
N ALA A 707 31.11 -12.46 9.07
CA ALA A 707 31.92 -11.41 8.49
C ALA A 707 33.38 -11.54 8.92
N TRP A 708 34.30 -11.13 8.05
CA TRP A 708 35.74 -11.19 8.27
C TRP A 708 36.47 -10.11 7.46
N PRO A 709 37.70 -9.71 7.82
CA PRO A 709 38.46 -8.74 7.03
C PRO A 709 38.67 -9.21 5.59
N ARG A 710 38.48 -8.32 4.62
CA ARG A 710 38.66 -8.64 3.19
C ARG A 710 40.10 -9.10 2.94
N GLY A 711 40.25 -10.22 2.23
CA GLY A 711 41.54 -10.83 1.90
C GLY A 711 42.05 -11.85 2.93
N GLU A 712 41.39 -11.99 4.08
CA GLU A 712 41.60 -13.13 4.99
C GLU A 712 40.76 -14.34 4.54
N ALA A 713 41.10 -15.52 5.06
CA ALA A 713 40.36 -16.75 4.77
C ALA A 713 38.92 -16.68 5.33
N GLU A 714 37.95 -17.17 4.55
CA GLU A 714 36.56 -17.31 5.00
C GLU A 714 36.52 -18.22 6.26
N PRO A 715 35.90 -17.79 7.37
CA PRO A 715 35.74 -18.63 8.54
C PRO A 715 34.87 -19.87 8.24
N ASP A 716 35.25 -21.03 8.77
CA ASP A 716 34.49 -22.28 8.56
C ASP A 716 33.07 -22.19 9.17
N SER A 717 32.95 -21.63 10.38
CA SER A 717 31.68 -21.50 11.10
C SER A 717 30.96 -20.18 10.81
N TRP A 718 29.62 -20.21 10.82
CA TRP A 718 28.80 -19.00 10.87
C TRP A 718 29.04 -18.26 12.20
N SER A 719 29.21 -16.94 12.14
CA SER A 719 29.44 -16.12 13.34
C SER A 719 28.17 -15.89 14.13
N LEU A 720 27.03 -15.81 13.44
CA LEU A 720 25.70 -15.67 14.01
C LEU A 720 24.73 -16.58 13.25
N GLN A 721 23.90 -17.31 14.00
CA GLN A 721 22.81 -18.11 13.47
C GLN A 721 21.55 -17.84 14.31
N VAL A 722 20.42 -17.64 13.64
CA VAL A 722 19.14 -17.35 14.29
C VAL A 722 18.13 -18.38 13.82
N ASP A 723 17.76 -19.27 14.74
CA ASP A 723 16.70 -20.26 14.51
C ASP A 723 15.34 -19.56 14.49
N HIS A 724 14.50 -19.97 13.55
CA HIS A 724 13.19 -19.38 13.36
C HIS A 724 12.14 -20.44 13.03
N ALA A 725 11.05 -20.46 13.81
CA ALA A 725 9.91 -21.33 13.53
C ALA A 725 9.17 -21.01 12.23
N HIS A 726 9.15 -19.73 11.83
CA HIS A 726 8.41 -19.22 10.67
C HIS A 726 9.28 -18.23 9.87
N PRO A 727 10.36 -18.71 9.23
CA PRO A 727 11.24 -17.87 8.44
C PRO A 727 10.54 -17.34 7.18
N HIS A 728 11.05 -16.23 6.65
CA HIS A 728 10.60 -15.73 5.35
C HIS A 728 11.07 -16.68 4.24
N THR A 729 10.12 -17.24 3.50
CA THR A 729 10.37 -18.27 2.47
C THR A 729 10.94 -17.72 1.17
N HIS A 730 10.76 -16.43 0.92
CA HIS A 730 11.25 -15.72 -0.27
C HIS A 730 11.43 -14.23 0.06
N GLY A 731 12.12 -13.52 -0.82
CA GLY A 731 12.31 -12.09 -0.76
C GLY A 731 13.45 -11.64 -1.67
N SER A 732 13.38 -10.40 -2.14
CA SER A 732 14.40 -9.80 -2.99
C SER A 732 15.72 -9.60 -2.23
N PRO A 733 16.88 -9.91 -2.84
CA PRO A 733 18.16 -9.49 -2.30
C PRO A 733 18.24 -7.95 -2.33
N GLY A 734 18.98 -7.36 -1.41
CA GLY A 734 19.05 -5.91 -1.32
C GLY A 734 20.30 -5.40 -0.62
N ILE A 735 20.45 -4.08 -0.65
CA ILE A 735 21.57 -3.35 -0.06
C ILE A 735 21.07 -2.41 1.02
N PHE A 736 21.89 -2.21 2.05
CA PHE A 736 21.57 -1.31 3.15
C PHE A 736 22.76 -0.47 3.60
N GLY A 737 22.49 0.79 3.93
CA GLY A 737 23.46 1.68 4.54
C GLY A 737 22.79 2.69 5.47
N PHE A 738 23.39 2.89 6.64
CA PHE A 738 23.00 3.90 7.60
C PHE A 738 24.16 4.84 7.90
N SER A 739 23.99 6.11 7.56
CA SER A 739 24.93 7.21 7.81
C SER A 739 24.34 8.15 8.87
N PRO A 740 24.66 7.96 10.17
CA PRO A 740 24.12 8.82 11.22
C PRO A 740 24.41 10.30 10.93
N GLN A 741 23.36 11.13 10.98
CA GLN A 741 23.45 12.58 10.75
C GLN A 741 24.02 12.95 9.36
N SER A 742 24.01 12.03 8.39
CA SER A 742 24.57 12.21 7.05
C SER A 742 26.03 12.70 7.04
N ARG A 743 26.86 12.22 7.98
CA ARG A 743 28.25 12.69 8.13
C ARG A 743 29.31 11.89 7.39
N TYR A 744 29.08 10.60 7.24
CA TYR A 744 30.10 9.63 6.82
C TYR A 744 29.52 8.66 5.80
N HIS A 745 30.33 8.25 4.83
CA HIS A 745 29.91 7.36 3.77
C HIS A 745 29.90 5.89 4.19
N VAL A 746 29.11 5.14 3.45
CA VAL A 746 29.07 3.68 3.42
C VAL A 746 29.46 3.26 2.01
N TYR A 747 30.27 2.21 1.89
CA TYR A 747 30.77 1.69 0.63
C TYR A 747 30.50 0.18 0.54
N LEU A 748 30.01 -0.25 -0.62
CA LEU A 748 29.78 -1.65 -0.98
C LEU A 748 30.54 -1.97 -2.27
N ASP A 749 31.10 -3.18 -2.34
CA ASP A 749 31.87 -3.69 -3.48
C ASP A 749 31.71 -5.23 -3.57
N ASN A 750 32.06 -5.85 -4.71
CA ASN A 750 32.00 -7.30 -4.96
C ASN A 750 30.71 -7.96 -4.48
N TYR A 751 29.58 -7.35 -4.80
CA TYR A 751 28.26 -7.81 -4.37
C TYR A 751 27.83 -9.00 -5.23
N SER A 752 27.49 -10.13 -4.62
CA SER A 752 27.08 -11.33 -5.33
C SER A 752 25.91 -12.04 -4.66
N VAL A 753 25.08 -12.65 -5.48
CA VAL A 753 23.94 -13.46 -5.06
C VAL A 753 23.96 -14.78 -5.81
N THR A 754 24.01 -15.87 -5.06
CA THR A 754 24.20 -17.23 -5.59
C THR A 754 23.14 -18.18 -5.03
N PRO A 755 22.67 -19.18 -5.78
CA PRO A 755 21.83 -20.23 -5.21
C PRO A 755 22.51 -20.89 -4.02
N ASN A 756 21.74 -21.26 -3.00
CA ASN A 756 22.25 -22.08 -1.91
C ASN A 756 22.71 -23.44 -2.48
N GLU A 757 23.84 -23.91 -1.95
CA GLU A 757 24.32 -25.29 -2.16
C GLU A 757 23.49 -26.31 -1.39
#